data_AF-A0A965L756-F1
#
_entry.id   AF-A0A965L756-F1
#
_cell.length_a   1.000
_cell.length_b   1.000
_cell.length_c   1.000
_cell.angle_alpha   90.00
_cell.angle_beta   90.00
_cell.angle_gamma   90.00
#
_symmetry.space_group_name_H-M   'P 1'
#
loop_
_entity.id
_entity.type
_entity.pdbx_description
1 polymer ?
#
loop_
_entity_poly.entity_id
_entity_poly.type
_entity_poly.pdbx_seq_one_letter_code
_entity_poly.pdbx_strand_id
1 'polypeptide(L)'
;MTTRPRSIYVPSYYKAVRFDSRPVFSSRQGNDSELVNSNIDSTSSFKYDPVDAPLKSTQQLNVDWSKFENHCFFSSAEVKVNEAFNNIINGYPFDGSKKEVEDFLEKLTGFERYVYDRFPRWSGALQFSGTQVNEDPSNGYNPHLGTWIGVKDKSGVLYPSIAKNSQGEVVINPQDPRSSFTIEALVRPAKYANDTQVVFQKSTVPSMGLTFYLEPTISNDKVVGVFTVTSGAYRNSVSGTLTKGVYNHVCMSLNKKDFREDCLQFFVNESLTQTSKNFINFQKLDIDNADFLIGSGSSFYDGPTLINPAQTYSGSIDELRLFHDVRDIATQVLYSTRGLYATPSLKLYYRFNEPSGTFSSSPTTSAIILDSSGNSLHAYINNFNEALHLNAGVDPQNILINESEDFKVVLFPSHPDVQSFNLQLLTSALNYDKANPNNIIKLIPQHYLLEGAAQDGFSSPEGSGGAPYGGDGIPGQGVKGSVQIILTFLYVWAKFFDEIKVYIDSYKNLRTVTYENYDTVPDNFLEDILKDYGLHLPKFFTHTTTEQFVEGAYVDGFDNIGSPLKKIQSLLLRRTMVNLKDILKSKGTQHSIKSFLRTIGIDPDVNMRVREYGGPTTKQLTTIRETRREPFAFIDMQPNALIITTPLSSSRVEPGFPDPNGTFVYSVAPSVRVGTTSPSDGLFTSGSWNVEAVYKIPQQKLSTIADQHGRQSLLRIFNTGSAAGFDPALIVNVIATPATKYPQVPAKVQAFLRPGIDASAPLLTLTVPLSGSGIFDGDTWNVALGRARNDSFGSEVSSSYYLRIAKTDDGSIIEEYTTQQYFDEIAGTTPTNVFQSYGASYNASGSYIAIGGGQSIPVSIAYKHLNDTLNVDDIARVTDYAGWVSHLKFWSKDMSIQEWKEHVRNPSSWGVADPKKNYNFVKNVSGSFEKLRLDTLTKQPQRIADSLGNIEFLDFTQTRMAVSGTGFTSGTEVVVGDIFSYSHLATKFDEVSTDDKIRVRSFSEKTNLDENPWAVPVPSYSSELMFLSEEPQDDLRLSIEFSLVDSLDKDIVNMFASYDVMNDALGRPELMFSPDYPDLEILQDVYFNRFSDKMDFRKFMEFYRWFDGTISTFIDQLIPSKTRFKGANFVVESHMLERHKNIYRHDGNYVGMKQTIDDSLLLQQIVGSFRKY
;
A
#
# COMPACT_ATOMS: atom_id res chain seq x y z
N MET A 1 -47.58 32.10 41.71
CA MET A 1 -46.66 30.94 41.81
C MET A 1 -47.35 29.72 41.23
N THR A 2 -46.91 29.27 40.05
CA THR A 2 -47.14 27.91 39.51
C THR A 2 -45.97 27.61 38.58
N THR A 3 -45.01 26.84 39.09
CA THR A 3 -43.76 26.45 38.44
C THR A 3 -44.01 25.30 37.48
N ARG A 4 -43.75 25.52 36.17
CA ARG A 4 -43.63 24.43 35.17
C ARG A 4 -42.25 23.77 35.30
N PRO A 5 -42.15 22.44 35.20
CA PRO A 5 -40.87 21.74 35.29
C PRO A 5 -40.02 21.99 34.03
N ARG A 6 -38.73 22.25 34.26
CA ARG A 6 -37.70 22.37 33.20
C ARG A 6 -37.58 21.03 32.47
N SER A 7 -37.85 21.03 31.17
CA SER A 7 -37.50 19.90 30.30
C SER A 7 -35.97 19.77 30.23
N ILE A 8 -35.48 18.56 30.45
CA ILE A 8 -34.08 18.17 30.33
C ILE A 8 -33.58 18.58 28.92
N TYR A 9 -32.43 19.25 28.87
CA TYR A 9 -31.73 19.56 27.64
C TYR A 9 -31.36 18.24 26.95
N VAL A 10 -32.06 17.92 25.86
CA VAL A 10 -31.71 16.80 24.99
C VAL A 10 -30.72 17.32 23.95
N PRO A 11 -29.50 16.75 23.86
CA PRO A 11 -28.50 17.16 22.86
C PRO A 11 -29.06 17.10 21.45
N SER A 12 -28.67 18.05 20.59
CA SER A 12 -29.13 18.16 19.19
C SER A 12 -28.92 16.87 18.38
N TYR A 13 -27.89 16.07 18.72
CA TYR A 13 -27.66 14.74 18.14
C TYR A 13 -28.85 13.78 18.35
N TYR A 14 -29.48 13.78 19.53
CA TYR A 14 -30.64 12.92 19.82
C TYR A 14 -31.93 13.39 19.15
N LYS A 15 -32.03 14.67 18.76
CA LYS A 15 -33.16 15.19 17.97
C LYS A 15 -33.02 14.86 16.48
N ALA A 16 -31.80 14.74 15.98
CA ALA A 16 -31.52 14.39 14.58
C ALA A 16 -31.83 12.93 14.24
N VAL A 17 -31.69 12.02 15.21
CA VAL A 17 -31.95 10.57 15.03
C VAL A 17 -33.45 10.24 14.85
N ARG A 18 -34.36 11.17 15.18
CA ARG A 18 -35.81 10.90 15.22
C ARG A 18 -36.60 11.35 13.99
N PHE A 19 -35.97 11.98 12.99
CA PHE A 19 -36.67 12.45 11.79
C PHE A 19 -36.04 11.86 10.51
N ASP A 20 -36.92 11.26 9.73
CA ASP A 20 -36.75 10.37 8.58
C ASP A 20 -35.92 10.89 7.38
N SER A 21 -35.36 9.91 6.66
CA SER A 21 -35.16 9.83 5.19
C SER A 21 -33.87 10.29 4.51
N ARG A 22 -32.86 10.81 5.21
CA ARG A 22 -31.46 10.81 4.71
C ARG A 22 -30.51 10.58 5.88
N PRO A 23 -29.56 9.64 5.82
CA PRO A 23 -28.60 9.50 6.89
C PRO A 23 -27.78 10.77 6.96
N VAL A 24 -27.98 11.52 8.04
CA VAL A 24 -27.19 12.69 8.38
C VAL A 24 -25.76 12.23 8.62
N PHE A 25 -24.91 12.42 7.61
CA PHE A 25 -23.46 12.37 7.76
C PHE A 25 -23.07 13.46 8.76
N SER A 26 -22.59 13.07 9.94
CA SER A 26 -22.27 13.99 11.03
C SER A 26 -20.92 14.65 10.82
N SER A 27 -20.84 15.56 9.84
CA SER A 27 -19.88 16.67 9.86
C SER A 27 -20.29 17.78 8.88
N ARG A 28 -21.38 18.51 9.16
CA ARG A 28 -21.39 19.97 8.88
C ARG A 28 -20.51 20.70 9.92
N GLN A 29 -19.33 20.14 10.21
CA GLN A 29 -18.39 20.64 11.21
C GLN A 29 -17.02 20.82 10.57
N GLY A 30 -17.05 21.43 9.39
CA GLY A 30 -15.92 21.93 8.61
C GLY A 30 -16.51 22.89 7.59
N ASN A 31 -15.79 23.94 7.22
CA ASN A 31 -16.16 24.79 6.09
C ASN A 31 -15.99 23.97 4.79
N ASP A 32 -16.84 22.97 4.55
CA ASP A 32 -16.85 22.14 3.33
C ASP A 32 -17.42 22.97 2.17
N SER A 33 -16.63 23.95 1.75
CA SER A 33 -16.91 24.84 0.63
C SER A 33 -17.11 24.09 -0.70
N GLU A 34 -16.68 22.82 -0.78
CA GLU A 34 -16.74 21.96 -1.97
C GLU A 34 -18.08 21.25 -2.20
N LEU A 35 -18.94 21.15 -1.18
CA LEU A 35 -20.30 20.61 -1.32
C LEU A 35 -21.29 21.67 -1.81
N VAL A 36 -20.88 22.94 -1.81
CA VAL A 36 -21.66 24.06 -2.36
C VAL A 36 -21.81 23.85 -3.88
N ASN A 37 -23.04 23.94 -4.38
CA ASN A 37 -23.38 23.62 -5.77
C ASN A 37 -23.08 22.17 -6.19
N SER A 38 -23.36 21.20 -5.32
CA SER A 38 -23.42 19.77 -5.66
C SER A 38 -24.86 19.24 -5.64
N ASN A 39 -25.06 18.00 -6.09
CA ASN A 39 -26.36 17.32 -6.10
C ASN A 39 -26.78 16.67 -4.77
N ILE A 40 -26.05 16.92 -3.67
CA ILE A 40 -26.32 16.31 -2.36
C ILE A 40 -27.75 16.51 -1.85
N ASP A 41 -28.35 17.67 -2.13
CA ASP A 41 -29.71 17.97 -1.71
C ASP A 41 -30.77 17.40 -2.66
N SER A 42 -30.38 16.98 -3.87
CA SER A 42 -31.30 16.48 -4.90
C SER A 42 -31.89 15.12 -4.53
N THR A 43 -33.22 14.97 -4.63
CA THR A 43 -33.90 13.68 -4.42
C THR A 43 -33.75 12.74 -5.60
N SER A 44 -33.37 13.24 -6.79
CA SER A 44 -33.13 12.42 -7.97
C SER A 44 -31.72 11.83 -8.04
N SER A 45 -30.76 12.40 -7.29
CA SER A 45 -29.38 11.93 -7.25
C SER A 45 -29.29 10.58 -6.56
N PHE A 46 -28.55 9.63 -7.15
CA PHE A 46 -28.24 8.34 -6.51
C PHE A 46 -26.78 8.26 -6.04
N LYS A 47 -25.93 9.21 -6.43
CA LYS A 47 -24.53 9.30 -6.00
C LYS A 47 -24.45 9.41 -4.47
N TYR A 48 -25.25 10.29 -3.89
CA TYR A 48 -25.31 10.58 -2.44
C TYR A 48 -26.32 9.72 -1.68
N ASP A 49 -27.07 8.87 -2.36
CA ASP A 49 -28.02 7.99 -1.70
C ASP A 49 -27.30 6.96 -0.80
N PRO A 50 -27.91 6.59 0.34
CA PRO A 50 -27.43 5.46 1.12
C PRO A 50 -27.60 4.14 0.36
N VAL A 51 -26.94 3.10 0.86
CA VAL A 51 -26.94 1.78 0.22
C VAL A 51 -28.37 1.22 0.19
N ASP A 52 -29.20 1.42 1.22
CA ASP A 52 -30.59 0.96 1.30
C ASP A 52 -31.60 1.74 0.43
N ALA A 53 -31.15 2.70 -0.40
CA ALA A 53 -32.04 3.46 -1.27
C ALA A 53 -32.51 2.63 -2.48
N PRO A 54 -33.75 2.87 -2.98
CA PRO A 54 -34.24 2.23 -4.20
C PRO A 54 -33.42 2.63 -5.43
N LEU A 55 -33.36 1.75 -6.43
CA LEU A 55 -32.67 2.00 -7.69
C LEU A 55 -33.35 3.14 -8.46
N LYS A 56 -32.54 4.08 -8.97
CA LYS A 56 -32.98 5.22 -9.80
C LYS A 56 -32.45 5.16 -11.24
N SER A 57 -31.32 4.50 -11.46
CA SER A 57 -30.67 4.41 -12.78
C SER A 57 -30.17 3.00 -13.10
N THR A 58 -30.08 2.67 -14.39
CA THR A 58 -29.50 1.40 -14.87
C THR A 58 -28.00 1.31 -14.57
N GLN A 59 -27.35 2.45 -14.28
CA GLN A 59 -25.95 2.52 -13.83
C GLN A 59 -25.70 1.75 -12.51
N GLN A 60 -26.72 1.61 -11.67
CA GLN A 60 -26.61 0.91 -10.38
C GLN A 60 -26.70 -0.62 -10.53
N LEU A 61 -26.92 -1.12 -11.75
CA LEU A 61 -27.01 -2.55 -12.03
C LEU A 61 -25.62 -3.12 -12.40
N ASN A 62 -25.32 -4.30 -11.88
CA ASN A 62 -24.06 -5.00 -12.14
C ASN A 62 -24.14 -5.84 -13.43
N VAL A 63 -24.28 -5.15 -14.56
CA VAL A 63 -24.35 -5.74 -15.90
C VAL A 63 -23.01 -5.58 -16.61
N ASP A 64 -22.60 -6.60 -17.37
CA ASP A 64 -21.44 -6.49 -18.26
C ASP A 64 -21.83 -5.70 -19.52
N TRP A 65 -21.50 -4.41 -19.52
CA TRP A 65 -21.73 -3.46 -20.61
C TRP A 65 -20.77 -3.63 -21.80
N SER A 66 -19.81 -4.56 -21.74
CA SER A 66 -18.91 -4.86 -22.86
C SER A 66 -19.54 -5.69 -23.96
N LYS A 67 -20.59 -6.43 -23.62
CA LYS A 67 -21.32 -7.30 -24.53
C LYS A 67 -22.68 -6.72 -24.82
N PHE A 68 -22.93 -6.37 -26.08
CA PHE A 68 -24.22 -5.84 -26.53
C PHE A 68 -25.38 -6.81 -26.27
N GLU A 69 -25.11 -8.12 -26.24
CA GLU A 69 -26.05 -9.19 -25.89
C GLU A 69 -26.78 -8.97 -24.56
N ASN A 70 -26.15 -8.28 -23.60
CA ASN A 70 -26.68 -8.10 -22.25
C ASN A 70 -27.58 -6.87 -22.10
N HIS A 71 -27.55 -5.93 -23.06
CA HIS A 71 -28.18 -4.62 -22.88
C HIS A 71 -28.77 -3.98 -24.15
N CYS A 72 -28.67 -4.63 -25.29
CA CYS A 72 -29.20 -4.16 -26.57
C CYS A 72 -30.03 -5.29 -27.18
N PHE A 73 -31.35 -5.28 -26.96
CA PHE A 73 -32.21 -6.38 -27.37
C PHE A 73 -33.01 -6.02 -28.63
N PHE A 74 -33.63 -4.85 -28.62
CA PHE A 74 -34.50 -4.36 -29.70
C PHE A 74 -33.86 -3.21 -30.48
N SER A 75 -33.02 -2.38 -29.85
CA SER A 75 -32.35 -1.27 -30.52
C SER A 75 -31.21 -1.76 -31.42
N SER A 76 -30.77 -0.91 -32.34
CA SER A 76 -29.48 -1.08 -33.02
C SER A 76 -28.34 -0.69 -32.07
N ALA A 77 -27.33 -1.56 -31.98
CA ALA A 77 -26.11 -1.30 -31.24
C ALA A 77 -25.28 -0.18 -31.88
N GLU A 78 -25.23 -0.09 -33.21
CA GLU A 78 -24.48 0.97 -33.92
C GLU A 78 -25.04 2.36 -33.58
N VAL A 79 -26.36 2.50 -33.61
CA VAL A 79 -27.04 3.75 -33.23
C VAL A 79 -26.81 4.06 -31.76
N LYS A 80 -26.82 3.05 -30.88
CA LYS A 80 -26.56 3.23 -29.44
C LYS A 80 -25.15 3.73 -29.16
N VAL A 81 -24.14 3.23 -29.88
CA VAL A 81 -22.75 3.71 -29.79
C VAL A 81 -22.67 5.17 -30.24
N ASN A 82 -23.20 5.49 -31.42
CA ASN A 82 -23.15 6.86 -31.95
C ASN A 82 -23.93 7.86 -31.08
N GLU A 83 -25.04 7.44 -30.46
CA GLU A 83 -25.79 8.27 -29.51
C GLU A 83 -25.00 8.52 -28.22
N ALA A 84 -24.27 7.52 -27.71
CA ALA A 84 -23.41 7.69 -26.56
C ALA A 84 -22.30 8.72 -26.82
N PHE A 85 -21.63 8.64 -27.98
CA PHE A 85 -20.63 9.63 -28.39
C PHE A 85 -21.24 11.02 -28.57
N ASN A 86 -22.43 11.12 -29.15
CA ASN A 86 -23.15 12.38 -29.26
C ASN A 86 -23.44 13.00 -27.89
N ASN A 87 -23.96 12.22 -26.96
CA ASN A 87 -24.30 12.70 -25.62
C ASN A 87 -23.05 13.14 -24.84
N ILE A 88 -21.93 12.43 -24.98
CA ILE A 88 -20.67 12.80 -24.34
C ILE A 88 -20.06 14.05 -24.97
N ILE A 89 -19.82 14.05 -26.29
CA ILE A 89 -19.10 15.14 -26.97
C ILE A 89 -19.93 16.43 -27.03
N ASN A 90 -21.23 16.32 -27.28
CA ASN A 90 -22.10 17.50 -27.43
C ASN A 90 -22.86 17.87 -26.15
N GLY A 91 -22.97 16.95 -25.19
CA GLY A 91 -23.76 17.16 -23.96
C GLY A 91 -22.94 17.41 -22.69
N TYR A 92 -21.64 17.11 -22.67
CA TYR A 92 -20.82 17.24 -21.46
C TYR A 92 -20.57 18.72 -21.08
N PRO A 93 -20.96 19.17 -19.86
CA PRO A 93 -20.83 20.56 -19.44
C PRO A 93 -19.41 20.86 -18.91
N PHE A 94 -18.44 21.00 -19.81
CA PHE A 94 -17.02 21.22 -19.43
C PHE A 94 -16.75 22.53 -18.68
N ASP A 95 -17.58 23.57 -18.92
CA ASP A 95 -17.56 24.89 -18.28
C ASP A 95 -18.68 25.05 -17.22
N GLY A 96 -19.25 23.92 -16.78
CA GLY A 96 -20.36 23.86 -15.85
C GLY A 96 -19.96 23.88 -14.37
N SER A 97 -20.95 24.14 -13.53
CA SER A 97 -20.82 23.95 -12.08
C SER A 97 -20.79 22.46 -11.72
N LYS A 98 -20.27 22.10 -10.54
CA LYS A 98 -20.23 20.70 -10.06
C LYS A 98 -21.60 20.02 -10.18
N LYS A 99 -22.66 20.72 -9.82
CA LYS A 99 -24.05 20.26 -9.95
C LYS A 99 -24.43 19.87 -11.38
N GLU A 100 -24.07 20.70 -12.36
CA GLU A 100 -24.41 20.44 -13.77
C GLU A 100 -23.67 19.22 -14.32
N VAL A 101 -22.39 19.06 -13.93
CA VAL A 101 -21.60 17.86 -14.28
C VAL A 101 -22.21 16.62 -13.64
N GLU A 102 -22.57 16.67 -12.35
CA GLU A 102 -23.22 15.56 -11.66
C GLU A 102 -24.60 15.22 -12.27
N ASP A 103 -25.42 16.23 -12.56
CA ASP A 103 -26.71 16.07 -13.23
C ASP A 103 -26.56 15.41 -14.61
N PHE A 104 -25.50 15.74 -15.35
CA PHE A 104 -25.20 15.10 -16.63
C PHE A 104 -24.82 13.63 -16.44
N LEU A 105 -23.87 13.34 -15.54
CA LEU A 105 -23.38 11.98 -15.31
C LEU A 105 -24.48 11.05 -14.77
N GLU A 106 -25.39 11.55 -13.93
CA GLU A 106 -26.50 10.76 -13.38
C GLU A 106 -27.60 10.46 -14.41
N LYS A 107 -27.76 11.29 -15.45
CA LYS A 107 -28.72 11.08 -16.54
C LYS A 107 -28.26 10.04 -17.56
N LEU A 108 -26.96 9.73 -17.60
CA LEU A 108 -26.43 8.71 -18.52
C LEU A 108 -27.06 7.34 -18.21
N THR A 109 -27.28 6.55 -19.26
CA THR A 109 -27.59 5.12 -19.10
C THR A 109 -26.34 4.34 -18.68
N GLY A 110 -26.50 3.11 -18.17
CA GLY A 110 -25.35 2.28 -17.80
C GLY A 110 -24.35 2.06 -18.93
N PHE A 111 -24.82 1.91 -20.18
CA PHE A 111 -23.94 1.80 -21.35
C PHE A 111 -23.24 3.12 -21.68
N GLU A 112 -23.95 4.25 -21.65
CA GLU A 112 -23.35 5.57 -21.91
C GLU A 112 -22.30 5.92 -20.85
N ARG A 113 -22.57 5.59 -19.58
CA ARG A 113 -21.60 5.73 -18.47
C ARG A 113 -20.36 4.87 -18.71
N TYR A 114 -20.55 3.63 -19.15
CA TYR A 114 -19.45 2.73 -19.50
C TYR A 114 -18.58 3.27 -20.65
N VAL A 115 -19.19 3.89 -21.67
CA VAL A 115 -18.46 4.56 -22.76
C VAL A 115 -17.71 5.78 -22.23
N TYR A 116 -18.33 6.58 -21.35
CA TYR A 116 -17.70 7.75 -20.71
C TYR A 116 -16.48 7.37 -19.85
N ASP A 117 -16.59 6.32 -19.05
CA ASP A 117 -15.49 5.87 -18.15
C ASP A 117 -14.25 5.39 -18.93
N ARG A 118 -14.40 5.07 -20.22
CA ARG A 118 -13.30 4.65 -21.11
C ARG A 118 -12.98 5.65 -22.21
N PHE A 119 -13.64 6.81 -22.19
CA PHE A 119 -13.35 7.87 -23.13
C PHE A 119 -11.89 8.31 -22.98
N PRO A 120 -11.19 8.66 -24.08
CA PRO A 120 -9.83 9.16 -24.00
C PRO A 120 -9.68 10.32 -23.00
N ARG A 121 -8.65 10.25 -22.16
CA ARG A 121 -8.33 11.25 -21.13
C ARG A 121 -6.97 11.88 -21.43
N TRP A 122 -6.84 13.18 -21.20
CA TRP A 122 -5.60 13.94 -21.38
C TRP A 122 -5.43 14.95 -20.24
N SER A 123 -4.21 15.02 -19.70
CA SER A 123 -3.79 16.04 -18.74
C SER A 123 -2.63 16.81 -19.37
N GLY A 124 -2.81 18.12 -19.52
CA GLY A 124 -1.95 18.96 -20.33
C GLY A 124 -1.41 20.16 -19.58
N ALA A 125 -0.29 20.68 -20.05
CA ALA A 125 0.19 22.01 -19.67
C ALA A 125 0.69 22.73 -20.94
N LEU A 126 0.58 24.06 -20.96
CA LEU A 126 0.95 24.84 -22.14
C LEU A 126 2.39 25.37 -22.03
N GLN A 127 3.24 24.99 -22.98
CA GLN A 127 4.57 25.53 -23.17
C GLN A 127 4.52 26.79 -24.04
N PHE A 128 5.09 27.89 -23.55
CA PHE A 128 5.32 29.10 -24.31
C PHE A 128 6.74 29.10 -24.88
N SER A 129 6.83 29.35 -26.19
CA SER A 129 8.09 29.62 -26.88
C SER A 129 8.32 31.12 -26.91
N GLY A 130 9.19 31.61 -26.02
CA GLY A 130 9.56 33.03 -25.99
C GLY A 130 10.71 33.37 -26.93
N THR A 131 10.91 34.67 -27.14
CA THR A 131 11.86 35.24 -28.10
C THR A 131 13.23 35.49 -27.48
N GLN A 132 14.26 35.53 -28.31
CA GLN A 132 15.61 35.96 -27.90
C GLN A 132 15.70 37.50 -27.84
N VAL A 133 16.68 38.02 -27.08
CA VAL A 133 16.93 39.47 -27.06
C VAL A 133 17.42 39.89 -28.44
N ASN A 134 16.81 40.93 -29.03
CA ASN A 134 17.12 41.42 -30.37
C ASN A 134 16.90 40.39 -31.50
N GLU A 135 15.94 39.46 -31.33
CA GLU A 135 15.57 38.51 -32.39
C GLU A 135 15.06 39.21 -33.65
N ASP A 136 14.44 40.38 -33.53
CA ASP A 136 14.16 41.31 -34.63
C ASP A 136 14.98 42.60 -34.47
N PRO A 137 16.20 42.66 -35.04
CA PRO A 137 17.06 43.84 -34.97
C PRO A 137 16.46 45.09 -35.63
N SER A 138 15.43 44.93 -36.48
CA SER A 138 14.84 46.02 -37.25
C SER A 138 13.74 46.77 -36.50
N ASN A 139 12.98 46.08 -35.64
CA ASN A 139 11.88 46.67 -34.86
C ASN A 139 12.07 46.58 -33.34
N GLY A 140 13.14 45.93 -32.86
CA GLY A 140 13.37 45.72 -31.43
C GLY A 140 12.46 44.64 -30.85
N TYR A 141 11.93 44.87 -29.65
CA TYR A 141 10.97 43.93 -29.05
C TYR A 141 9.65 43.93 -29.84
N ASN A 142 9.30 42.78 -30.41
CA ASN A 142 8.00 42.57 -31.07
C ASN A 142 7.15 41.59 -30.23
N PRO A 143 6.00 42.04 -29.69
CA PRO A 143 5.15 41.21 -28.85
C PRO A 143 4.48 40.04 -29.57
N HIS A 144 4.55 39.97 -30.91
CA HIS A 144 3.84 38.95 -31.69
C HIS A 144 4.74 37.85 -32.27
N LEU A 145 6.06 37.86 -31.99
CA LEU A 145 6.99 36.87 -32.54
C LEU A 145 6.98 35.54 -31.77
N GLY A 146 6.90 35.58 -30.44
CA GLY A 146 6.81 34.37 -29.61
C GLY A 146 5.41 33.74 -29.64
N THR A 147 5.21 32.68 -28.87
CA THR A 147 3.87 32.13 -28.60
C THR A 147 3.13 33.05 -27.62
N TRP A 148 1.88 33.40 -27.91
CA TRP A 148 1.06 34.23 -27.01
C TRP A 148 -0.43 33.99 -27.22
N ILE A 149 -1.23 34.33 -26.20
CA ILE A 149 -2.69 34.21 -26.21
C ILE A 149 -3.30 35.59 -26.05
N GLY A 150 -4.25 35.94 -26.91
CA GLY A 150 -5.03 37.17 -26.81
C GLY A 150 -6.48 36.87 -26.45
N VAL A 151 -6.85 37.06 -25.19
CA VAL A 151 -8.21 36.84 -24.71
C VAL A 151 -9.03 38.11 -24.90
N LYS A 152 -10.12 38.00 -25.67
CA LYS A 152 -11.09 39.09 -25.83
C LYS A 152 -11.98 39.14 -24.58
N ASP A 153 -11.98 40.27 -23.88
CA ASP A 153 -12.79 40.48 -22.66
C ASP A 153 -14.26 40.78 -22.97
N LYS A 154 -14.89 39.91 -23.76
CA LYS A 154 -16.31 39.93 -24.09
C LYS A 154 -16.83 38.50 -24.20
N SER A 155 -17.86 38.17 -23.44
CA SER A 155 -18.41 36.81 -23.37
C SER A 155 -18.95 36.32 -24.73
N GLY A 156 -18.48 35.16 -25.20
CA GLY A 156 -19.05 34.45 -26.36
C GLY A 156 -18.74 35.03 -27.74
N VAL A 157 -17.67 35.85 -27.89
CA VAL A 157 -17.36 36.53 -29.16
C VAL A 157 -16.68 35.62 -30.20
N LEU A 158 -15.64 34.86 -29.81
CA LEU A 158 -14.84 34.09 -30.77
C LEU A 158 -15.52 32.78 -31.19
N TYR A 159 -16.18 32.10 -30.25
CA TYR A 159 -16.83 30.80 -30.47
C TYR A 159 -18.26 30.80 -29.92
N PRO A 160 -19.22 31.46 -30.58
CA PRO A 160 -20.59 31.58 -30.08
C PRO A 160 -21.38 30.26 -30.06
N SER A 161 -20.96 29.24 -30.83
CA SER A 161 -21.65 27.95 -30.92
C SER A 161 -21.51 27.08 -29.66
N ILE A 162 -20.45 27.29 -28.89
CA ILE A 162 -20.18 26.57 -27.62
C ILE A 162 -20.35 27.47 -26.39
N ALA A 163 -20.68 28.74 -26.60
CA ALA A 163 -20.77 29.72 -25.53
C ALA A 163 -22.05 29.53 -24.71
N LYS A 164 -21.89 29.24 -23.42
CA LYS A 164 -22.95 29.30 -22.41
C LYS A 164 -23.48 30.74 -22.24
N ASN A 165 -22.58 31.73 -22.24
CA ASN A 165 -22.93 33.15 -22.20
C ASN A 165 -22.53 33.86 -23.50
N SER A 166 -23.53 34.25 -24.30
CA SER A 166 -23.35 34.96 -25.57
C SER A 166 -23.76 36.43 -25.53
N GLN A 167 -23.87 37.04 -24.35
CA GLN A 167 -24.39 38.42 -24.19
C GLN A 167 -23.37 39.53 -24.53
N GLY A 168 -22.11 39.18 -24.82
CA GLY A 168 -21.04 40.15 -25.11
C GLY A 168 -20.65 41.05 -23.93
N GLU A 169 -20.84 40.58 -22.69
CA GLU A 169 -20.54 41.34 -21.47
C GLU A 169 -19.03 41.35 -21.17
N VAL A 170 -18.56 42.40 -20.49
CA VAL A 170 -17.16 42.52 -20.02
C VAL A 170 -17.04 41.80 -18.67
N VAL A 171 -16.12 40.83 -18.58
CA VAL A 171 -16.10 39.84 -17.50
C VAL A 171 -14.85 39.96 -16.60
N ILE A 172 -13.67 40.18 -17.19
CA ILE A 172 -12.39 40.12 -16.47
C ILE A 172 -12.27 41.26 -15.45
N ASN A 173 -12.65 42.48 -15.84
CA ASN A 173 -12.59 43.64 -14.95
C ASN A 173 -13.76 43.64 -13.95
N PRO A 174 -13.53 43.76 -12.63
CA PRO A 174 -14.61 43.85 -11.65
C PRO A 174 -15.50 45.08 -11.90
N GLN A 175 -16.80 44.85 -12.05
CA GLN A 175 -17.77 45.93 -12.28
C GLN A 175 -18.10 46.71 -11.00
N ASP A 176 -18.09 46.06 -9.82
CA ASP A 176 -18.19 46.76 -8.53
C ASP A 176 -16.78 47.24 -8.11
N PRO A 177 -16.56 48.55 -7.91
CA PRO A 177 -15.26 49.09 -7.48
C PRO A 177 -14.80 48.59 -6.10
N ARG A 178 -15.69 48.02 -5.28
CA ARG A 178 -15.35 47.42 -3.98
C ARG A 178 -14.96 45.94 -4.06
N SER A 179 -15.14 45.30 -5.22
CA SER A 179 -14.77 43.90 -5.39
C SER A 179 -13.26 43.73 -5.43
N SER A 180 -12.77 42.75 -4.67
CA SER A 180 -11.40 42.27 -4.76
C SER A 180 -11.23 41.40 -6.00
N PHE A 181 -10.00 41.23 -6.46
CA PHE A 181 -9.71 40.26 -7.53
C PHE A 181 -8.43 39.48 -7.22
N THR A 182 -8.37 38.24 -7.70
CA THR A 182 -7.23 37.33 -7.52
C THR A 182 -6.92 36.63 -8.84
N ILE A 183 -5.64 36.51 -9.18
CA ILE A 183 -5.16 35.71 -10.30
C ILE A 183 -4.22 34.65 -9.73
N GLU A 184 -4.48 33.39 -10.02
CA GLU A 184 -3.64 32.25 -9.63
C GLU A 184 -3.24 31.43 -10.87
N ALA A 185 -2.02 30.88 -10.88
CA ALA A 185 -1.51 30.05 -11.96
C ALA A 185 -0.37 29.16 -11.46
N LEU A 186 -0.15 28.03 -12.12
CA LEU A 186 1.07 27.24 -12.02
C LEU A 186 2.05 27.71 -13.11
N VAL A 187 3.16 28.31 -12.70
CA VAL A 187 4.12 28.92 -13.62
C VAL A 187 5.47 28.24 -13.50
N ARG A 188 6.00 27.74 -14.61
CA ARG A 188 7.33 27.12 -14.73
C ARG A 188 8.22 27.96 -15.66
N PRO A 189 8.96 28.95 -15.13
CA PRO A 189 9.92 29.70 -15.92
C PRO A 189 11.03 28.80 -16.48
N ALA A 190 11.50 29.06 -17.70
CA ALA A 190 12.60 28.31 -18.30
C ALA A 190 13.90 28.40 -17.47
N LYS A 191 14.70 27.33 -17.48
CA LYS A 191 15.95 27.21 -16.68
C LYS A 191 17.13 28.07 -17.19
N TYR A 192 16.92 28.89 -18.21
CA TYR A 192 17.97 29.74 -18.79
C TYR A 192 17.89 31.17 -18.25
N ALA A 193 18.94 31.96 -18.45
CA ALA A 193 18.91 33.40 -18.22
C ALA A 193 17.77 34.05 -19.03
N ASN A 194 17.09 35.03 -18.43
CA ASN A 194 16.00 35.76 -19.08
C ASN A 194 16.19 37.25 -18.89
N ASP A 195 15.71 38.00 -19.86
CA ASP A 195 15.50 39.44 -19.72
C ASP A 195 14.08 39.73 -19.24
N THR A 196 13.65 41.00 -19.26
CA THR A 196 12.28 41.37 -18.85
C THR A 196 11.24 40.67 -19.73
N GLN A 197 10.46 39.77 -19.13
CA GLN A 197 9.43 38.96 -19.80
C GLN A 197 8.06 39.17 -19.12
N VAL A 198 7.02 39.41 -19.90
CA VAL A 198 5.65 39.54 -19.38
C VAL A 198 4.95 38.19 -19.44
N VAL A 199 4.48 37.71 -18.28
CA VAL A 199 3.73 36.44 -18.17
C VAL A 199 2.28 36.66 -18.56
N PHE A 200 1.64 37.69 -18.01
CA PHE A 200 0.32 38.15 -18.45
C PHE A 200 0.11 39.63 -18.20
N GLN A 201 -0.76 40.25 -19.00
CA GLN A 201 -1.06 41.68 -18.92
C GLN A 201 -2.46 42.01 -19.43
N LYS A 202 -3.16 42.92 -18.74
CA LYS A 202 -4.33 43.64 -19.26
C LYS A 202 -4.09 45.12 -19.12
N SER A 203 -3.88 45.82 -20.23
CA SER A 203 -3.49 47.23 -20.23
C SER A 203 -4.06 47.94 -21.44
N THR A 204 -4.68 49.10 -21.23
CA THR A 204 -5.16 49.98 -22.31
C THR A 204 -4.06 50.95 -22.75
N VAL A 205 -3.32 51.46 -21.77
CA VAL A 205 -2.18 52.37 -21.92
C VAL A 205 -1.16 52.05 -20.83
N PRO A 206 0.14 52.39 -20.98
CA PRO A 206 1.16 51.99 -20.01
C PRO A 206 0.90 52.39 -18.54
N SER A 207 0.06 53.41 -18.32
CA SER A 207 -0.33 53.92 -17.00
C SER A 207 -1.63 53.33 -16.44
N MET A 208 -2.33 52.46 -17.16
CA MET A 208 -3.62 51.89 -16.75
C MET A 208 -3.69 50.40 -17.10
N GLY A 209 -3.56 49.55 -16.09
CA GLY A 209 -3.56 48.11 -16.28
C GLY A 209 -3.00 47.31 -15.12
N LEU A 210 -3.09 46.00 -15.27
CA LEU A 210 -2.44 44.99 -14.42
C LEU A 210 -1.39 44.25 -15.25
N THR A 211 -0.23 44.00 -14.67
CA THR A 211 0.86 43.28 -15.34
C THR A 211 1.59 42.38 -14.35
N PHE A 212 1.82 41.13 -14.74
CA PHE A 212 2.74 40.21 -14.07
C PHE A 212 3.92 39.93 -14.98
N TYR A 213 5.13 40.27 -14.52
CA TYR A 213 6.35 40.12 -15.32
C TYR A 213 7.50 39.56 -14.47
N LEU A 214 8.52 39.05 -15.17
CA LEU A 214 9.76 38.55 -14.60
C LEU A 214 10.87 39.58 -14.78
N GLU A 215 11.63 39.83 -13.70
CA GLU A 215 12.82 40.68 -13.75
C GLU A 215 13.96 40.01 -14.52
N PRO A 216 14.84 40.81 -15.15
CA PRO A 216 16.02 40.28 -15.83
C PRO A 216 16.95 39.62 -14.80
N THR A 217 17.39 38.39 -15.10
CA THR A 217 18.30 37.65 -14.24
C THR A 217 19.25 36.77 -15.05
N ILE A 218 20.50 36.75 -14.61
CA ILE A 218 21.54 35.84 -15.11
C ILE A 218 21.50 34.47 -14.42
N SER A 219 20.73 34.31 -13.34
CA SER A 219 20.62 33.04 -12.62
C SER A 219 19.76 32.05 -13.41
N ASN A 220 20.23 30.79 -13.45
CA ASN A 220 19.51 29.67 -14.05
C ASN A 220 18.54 28.99 -13.06
N ASP A 221 18.59 29.35 -11.77
CA ASP A 221 17.82 28.66 -10.72
C ASP A 221 16.70 29.53 -10.13
N LYS A 222 16.85 30.86 -10.11
CA LYS A 222 15.87 31.76 -9.49
C LYS A 222 15.57 32.99 -10.35
N VAL A 223 14.34 33.48 -10.29
CA VAL A 223 13.88 34.73 -10.90
C VAL A 223 12.91 35.44 -9.96
N VAL A 224 12.88 36.78 -10.01
CA VAL A 224 11.90 37.57 -9.27
C VAL A 224 10.72 37.87 -10.19
N GLY A 225 9.53 37.45 -9.77
CA GLY A 225 8.27 37.84 -10.40
C GLY A 225 7.67 39.05 -9.69
N VAL A 226 7.19 40.03 -10.46
CA VAL A 226 6.61 41.27 -9.95
C VAL A 226 5.21 41.43 -10.52
N PHE A 227 4.24 41.65 -9.63
CA PHE A 227 2.87 41.98 -9.98
C PHE A 227 2.60 43.46 -9.70
N THR A 228 2.21 44.21 -10.73
CA THR A 228 1.94 45.64 -10.67
C THR A 228 0.51 45.95 -11.10
N VAL A 229 -0.14 46.86 -10.38
CA VAL A 229 -1.44 47.43 -10.72
C VAL A 229 -1.30 48.94 -10.82
N THR A 230 -1.74 49.48 -11.95
CA THR A 230 -1.63 50.91 -12.29
C THR A 230 -2.97 51.49 -12.71
N SER A 231 -3.28 52.66 -12.18
CA SER A 231 -4.46 53.46 -12.53
C SER A 231 -4.08 54.94 -12.53
N GLY A 232 -3.50 55.39 -13.64
CA GLY A 232 -2.98 56.75 -13.81
C GLY A 232 -1.79 57.03 -12.90
N ALA A 233 -1.98 57.89 -11.90
CA ALA A 233 -0.97 58.24 -10.90
C ALA A 233 -0.90 57.23 -9.73
N TYR A 234 -1.93 56.41 -9.54
CA TYR A 234 -1.99 55.39 -8.50
C TYR A 234 -1.33 54.11 -9.01
N ARG A 235 -0.21 53.72 -8.38
CA ARG A 235 0.61 52.58 -8.81
C ARG A 235 1.08 51.81 -7.60
N ASN A 236 0.93 50.50 -7.64
CA ASN A 236 1.35 49.62 -6.55
C ASN A 236 1.93 48.33 -7.12
N SER A 237 2.93 47.78 -6.45
CA SER A 237 3.59 46.54 -6.88
C SER A 237 4.02 45.67 -5.70
N VAL A 238 4.08 44.37 -5.95
CA VAL A 238 4.53 43.33 -5.02
C VAL A 238 5.38 42.32 -5.78
N SER A 239 6.35 41.71 -5.12
CA SER A 239 7.24 40.74 -5.75
C SER A 239 7.40 39.45 -4.95
N GLY A 240 7.81 38.40 -5.65
CA GLY A 240 8.08 37.08 -5.09
C GLY A 240 9.21 36.38 -5.85
N THR A 241 9.99 35.55 -5.15
CA THR A 241 11.07 34.77 -5.79
C THR A 241 10.52 33.43 -6.28
N LEU A 242 10.69 33.12 -7.58
CA LEU A 242 10.31 31.86 -8.20
C LEU A 242 11.54 30.99 -8.50
N THR A 243 11.38 29.68 -8.45
CA THR A 243 12.40 28.71 -8.87
C THR A 243 12.22 28.33 -10.32
N LYS A 244 13.28 28.43 -11.13
CA LYS A 244 13.25 28.11 -12.55
C LYS A 244 13.30 26.60 -12.79
N GLY A 245 12.65 26.14 -13.85
CA GLY A 245 12.64 24.74 -14.26
C GLY A 245 11.68 23.83 -13.48
N VAL A 246 11.00 24.34 -12.44
CA VAL A 246 9.94 23.64 -11.69
C VAL A 246 8.66 24.50 -11.71
N TYR A 247 7.48 23.87 -11.56
CA TYR A 247 6.24 24.62 -11.40
C TYR A 247 6.23 25.35 -10.06
N ASN A 248 5.83 26.62 -10.08
CA ASN A 248 5.60 27.43 -8.89
C ASN A 248 4.13 27.82 -8.89
N HIS A 249 3.41 27.57 -7.81
CA HIS A 249 2.06 28.09 -7.66
C HIS A 249 2.15 29.56 -7.26
N VAL A 250 1.68 30.45 -8.14
CA VAL A 250 1.67 31.89 -7.90
C VAL A 250 0.24 32.36 -7.73
N CYS A 251 -0.02 33.10 -6.66
CA CYS A 251 -1.32 33.73 -6.42
C CYS A 251 -1.11 35.20 -6.09
N MET A 252 -1.76 36.07 -6.85
CA MET A 252 -1.67 37.53 -6.75
C MET A 252 -3.05 38.10 -6.53
N SER A 253 -3.26 38.82 -5.43
CA SER A 253 -4.57 39.36 -5.08
C SER A 253 -4.52 40.86 -4.82
N LEU A 254 -5.50 41.59 -5.36
CA LEU A 254 -5.87 42.93 -4.90
C LEU A 254 -6.97 42.79 -3.87
N ASN A 255 -6.60 42.86 -2.59
CA ASN A 255 -7.50 42.72 -1.47
C ASN A 255 -8.07 44.08 -1.07
N LYS A 256 -9.39 44.22 -1.21
CA LYS A 256 -10.19 45.39 -0.82
C LYS A 256 -11.14 45.12 0.35
N LYS A 257 -11.20 43.88 0.85
CA LYS A 257 -12.20 43.42 1.84
C LYS A 257 -11.67 43.46 3.27
N ASP A 258 -10.43 43.06 3.49
CA ASP A 258 -9.91 42.81 4.86
C ASP A 258 -9.31 44.06 5.52
N PHE A 259 -8.99 45.08 4.73
CA PHE A 259 -8.33 46.30 5.18
C PHE A 259 -9.18 47.53 4.86
N ARG A 260 -9.00 48.62 5.63
CA ARG A 260 -9.68 49.90 5.37
C ARG A 260 -9.25 50.55 4.04
N GLU A 261 -8.12 50.12 3.50
CA GLU A 261 -7.48 50.60 2.28
C GLU A 261 -6.94 49.41 1.48
N ASP A 262 -6.98 49.46 0.14
CA ASP A 262 -6.67 48.29 -0.69
C ASP A 262 -5.17 47.95 -0.69
N CYS A 263 -4.84 46.66 -0.64
CA CYS A 263 -3.46 46.16 -0.71
C CYS A 263 -3.27 45.05 -1.75
N LEU A 264 -2.07 44.97 -2.32
CA LEU A 264 -1.64 43.84 -3.13
C LEU A 264 -0.96 42.79 -2.25
N GLN A 265 -1.21 41.52 -2.53
CA GLN A 265 -0.56 40.39 -1.86
C GLN A 265 -0.01 39.43 -2.91
N PHE A 266 1.18 38.88 -2.66
CA PHE A 266 1.85 37.89 -3.51
C PHE A 266 2.14 36.63 -2.69
N PHE A 267 1.56 35.51 -3.13
CA PHE A 267 1.79 34.18 -2.60
C PHE A 267 2.62 33.35 -3.59
N VAL A 268 3.60 32.61 -3.09
CA VAL A 268 4.40 31.64 -3.86
C VAL A 268 4.37 30.32 -3.09
N ASN A 269 3.93 29.24 -3.74
CA ASN A 269 3.76 27.91 -3.14
C ASN A 269 2.99 28.03 -1.81
N GLU A 270 1.77 28.59 -1.91
CA GLU A 270 0.80 28.74 -0.81
C GLU A 270 1.25 29.61 0.37
N SER A 271 2.45 30.19 0.30
CA SER A 271 3.02 31.02 1.36
C SER A 271 3.00 32.50 0.96
N LEU A 272 2.50 33.35 1.85
CA LEU A 272 2.49 34.80 1.65
C LEU A 272 3.94 35.33 1.67
N THR A 273 4.44 35.75 0.52
CA THR A 273 5.81 36.26 0.37
C THR A 273 5.88 37.76 0.67
N GLN A 274 4.95 38.54 0.11
CA GLN A 274 4.94 39.99 0.28
C GLN A 274 3.52 40.56 0.27
N THR A 275 3.31 41.61 1.07
CA THR A 275 2.16 42.52 0.98
C THR A 275 2.66 43.91 0.59
N SER A 276 1.90 44.65 -0.21
CA SER A 276 2.28 45.99 -0.68
C SER A 276 2.54 46.94 0.49
N LYS A 277 3.61 47.75 0.38
CA LYS A 277 3.96 48.74 1.40
C LYS A 277 3.00 49.94 1.42
N ASN A 278 2.44 50.26 0.26
CA ASN A 278 1.47 51.34 0.10
C ASN A 278 0.07 50.75 0.02
N PHE A 279 -0.85 51.31 0.81
CA PHE A 279 -2.27 51.01 0.72
C PHE A 279 -2.91 52.12 -0.11
N ILE A 280 -3.51 51.75 -1.24
CA ILE A 280 -4.01 52.71 -2.24
C ILE A 280 -5.39 52.26 -2.66
N ASN A 281 -6.40 53.12 -2.52
CA ASN A 281 -7.75 52.82 -3.00
C ASN A 281 -7.80 52.91 -4.53
N PHE A 282 -7.96 51.76 -5.18
CA PHE A 282 -8.14 51.68 -6.63
C PHE A 282 -9.63 51.74 -6.97
N GLN A 283 -10.04 52.76 -7.71
CA GLN A 283 -11.38 52.82 -8.31
C GLN A 283 -11.51 51.78 -9.45
N LYS A 284 -12.64 51.79 -10.17
CA LYS A 284 -12.81 50.95 -11.36
C LYS A 284 -11.65 51.22 -12.34
N LEU A 285 -10.94 50.17 -12.73
CA LEU A 285 -9.85 50.26 -13.71
C LEU A 285 -10.45 50.49 -15.11
N ASP A 286 -9.95 51.43 -15.89
CA ASP A 286 -10.44 51.70 -17.25
C ASP A 286 -9.75 50.78 -18.28
N ILE A 287 -10.04 49.47 -18.15
CA ILE A 287 -9.41 48.39 -18.93
C ILE A 287 -10.42 47.51 -19.67
N ASP A 288 -11.68 47.95 -19.76
CA ASP A 288 -12.79 47.17 -20.33
C ASP A 288 -12.60 46.88 -21.83
N ASN A 289 -11.92 47.77 -22.56
CA ASN A 289 -11.69 47.63 -24.01
C ASN A 289 -10.36 46.94 -24.37
N ALA A 290 -9.51 46.61 -23.39
CA ALA A 290 -8.21 45.99 -23.62
C ALA A 290 -8.31 44.46 -23.67
N ASP A 291 -7.53 43.81 -24.52
CA ASP A 291 -7.38 42.36 -24.51
C ASP A 291 -6.54 41.93 -23.30
N PHE A 292 -6.79 40.71 -22.79
CA PHE A 292 -5.92 40.10 -21.80
C PHE A 292 -4.89 39.22 -22.51
N LEU A 293 -3.63 39.64 -22.45
CA LEU A 293 -2.50 38.99 -23.11
C LEU A 293 -1.81 38.03 -22.15
N ILE A 294 -1.49 36.83 -22.61
CA ILE A 294 -0.71 35.81 -21.89
C ILE A 294 0.49 35.44 -22.75
N GLY A 295 1.67 35.41 -22.15
CA GLY A 295 2.96 35.13 -22.81
C GLY A 295 3.60 36.32 -23.53
N SER A 296 2.91 37.46 -23.59
CA SER A 296 3.36 38.68 -24.25
C SER A 296 2.76 39.93 -23.59
N GLY A 297 3.33 41.11 -23.85
CA GLY A 297 2.84 42.38 -23.32
C GLY A 297 3.46 43.61 -23.97
N SER A 298 2.93 44.78 -23.65
CA SER A 298 3.42 46.11 -24.01
C SER A 298 4.08 46.81 -22.81
N SER A 299 4.67 47.99 -23.04
CA SER A 299 5.28 48.80 -21.98
C SER A 299 4.29 49.18 -20.87
N PHE A 300 4.78 49.23 -19.63
CA PHE A 300 3.97 49.46 -18.42
C PHE A 300 4.80 50.16 -17.34
N TYR A 301 4.13 50.72 -16.32
CA TYR A 301 4.81 51.32 -15.17
C TYR A 301 4.92 50.36 -13.97
N ASP A 302 6.11 50.30 -13.39
CA ASP A 302 6.32 49.80 -12.03
C ASP A 302 6.82 50.97 -11.16
N GLY A 303 6.00 51.38 -10.19
CA GLY A 303 6.20 52.62 -9.45
C GLY A 303 6.40 53.82 -10.40
N PRO A 304 7.48 54.62 -10.26
CA PRO A 304 7.75 55.73 -11.16
C PRO A 304 8.38 55.33 -12.50
N THR A 305 8.85 54.08 -12.65
CA THR A 305 9.70 53.64 -13.76
C THR A 305 8.87 53.06 -14.90
N LEU A 306 9.12 53.49 -16.14
CA LEU A 306 8.54 52.86 -17.34
C LEU A 306 9.41 51.65 -17.72
N ILE A 307 8.82 50.46 -17.71
CA ILE A 307 9.46 49.21 -18.08
C ILE A 307 9.05 48.85 -19.52
N ASN A 308 10.05 48.54 -20.35
CA ASN A 308 9.84 48.02 -21.70
C ASN A 308 10.23 46.53 -21.71
N PRO A 309 9.32 45.61 -22.08
CA PRO A 309 9.66 44.21 -22.27
C PRO A 309 10.77 44.05 -23.32
N ALA A 310 11.66 43.08 -23.11
CA ALA A 310 12.77 42.79 -24.01
C ALA A 310 12.63 41.41 -24.67
N GLN A 311 11.86 40.51 -24.07
CA GLN A 311 11.56 39.17 -24.58
C GLN A 311 10.11 38.79 -24.29
N THR A 312 9.52 37.92 -25.12
CA THR A 312 8.26 37.24 -24.79
C THR A 312 8.53 36.10 -23.80
N TYR A 313 7.49 35.62 -23.13
CA TYR A 313 7.63 34.67 -22.03
C TYR A 313 8.14 33.30 -22.52
N SER A 314 9.16 32.77 -21.84
CA SER A 314 9.68 31.43 -22.05
C SER A 314 9.47 30.57 -20.80
N GLY A 315 8.59 29.59 -20.89
CA GLY A 315 8.24 28.72 -19.77
C GLY A 315 6.93 27.98 -20.02
N SER A 316 6.49 27.19 -19.05
CA SER A 316 5.19 26.51 -19.09
C SER A 316 4.21 27.19 -18.13
N ILE A 317 2.95 27.30 -18.52
CA ILE A 317 1.86 27.75 -17.65
C ILE A 317 0.80 26.67 -17.62
N ASP A 318 0.27 26.45 -16.43
CA ASP A 318 -0.85 25.55 -16.18
C ASP A 318 -1.84 26.20 -15.20
N GLU A 319 -3.10 25.77 -15.21
CA GLU A 319 -4.15 26.17 -14.25
C GLU A 319 -4.29 27.69 -14.04
N LEU A 320 -4.36 28.47 -15.12
CA LEU A 320 -4.55 29.93 -15.04
C LEU A 320 -6.00 30.28 -14.70
N ARG A 321 -6.21 30.90 -13.53
CA ARG A 321 -7.53 31.21 -12.98
C ARG A 321 -7.62 32.68 -12.56
N LEU A 322 -8.79 33.28 -12.76
CA LEU A 322 -9.10 34.65 -12.34
C LEU A 322 -10.40 34.67 -11.54
N PHE A 323 -10.35 35.27 -10.35
CA PHE A 323 -11.48 35.41 -9.44
C PHE A 323 -11.81 36.86 -9.15
N HIS A 324 -13.10 37.14 -8.92
CA HIS A 324 -13.60 38.37 -8.29
C HIS A 324 -13.79 38.19 -6.77
N ASP A 325 -12.84 37.52 -6.13
CA ASP A 325 -12.76 37.38 -4.67
C ASP A 325 -11.31 37.17 -4.22
N VAL A 326 -11.04 37.27 -2.91
CA VAL A 326 -9.76 36.91 -2.28
C VAL A 326 -9.76 35.41 -1.96
N ARG A 327 -8.61 34.75 -2.14
CA ARG A 327 -8.44 33.31 -1.91
C ARG A 327 -7.74 33.06 -0.57
N ASP A 328 -8.38 32.29 0.30
CA ASP A 328 -7.79 31.86 1.56
C ASP A 328 -6.65 30.86 1.34
N ILE A 329 -5.63 30.89 2.19
CA ILE A 329 -4.46 29.99 2.10
C ILE A 329 -4.88 28.51 2.06
N ALA A 330 -5.86 28.11 2.88
CA ALA A 330 -6.37 26.74 2.87
C ALA A 330 -6.96 26.33 1.51
N THR A 331 -7.67 27.23 0.84
CA THR A 331 -8.19 26.99 -0.52
C THR A 331 -7.08 26.98 -1.56
N GLN A 332 -6.05 27.81 -1.39
CA GLN A 332 -4.89 27.80 -2.28
C GLN A 332 -4.14 26.46 -2.22
N VAL A 333 -3.90 25.91 -1.02
CA VAL A 333 -3.28 24.59 -0.83
C VAL A 333 -4.12 23.47 -1.45
N LEU A 334 -5.43 23.57 -1.29
CA LEU A 334 -6.35 22.57 -1.83
C LEU A 334 -6.29 22.53 -3.37
N TYR A 335 -6.41 23.70 -4.00
CA TYR A 335 -6.52 23.82 -5.46
C TYR A 335 -5.19 24.02 -6.18
N SER A 336 -4.04 23.96 -5.50
CA SER A 336 -2.74 23.88 -6.17
C SER A 336 -2.45 22.48 -6.72
N THR A 337 -3.10 21.45 -6.17
CA THR A 337 -2.93 20.03 -6.56
C THR A 337 -4.07 19.45 -7.39
N ARG A 338 -5.16 20.21 -7.61
CA ARG A 338 -6.36 19.77 -8.35
C ARG A 338 -7.05 20.93 -9.07
N GLY A 339 -7.84 20.62 -10.09
CA GLY A 339 -8.71 21.57 -10.81
C GLY A 339 -9.98 21.98 -10.03
N LEU A 340 -10.66 23.01 -10.53
CA LEU A 340 -11.86 23.62 -9.92
C LEU A 340 -13.09 23.51 -10.85
N TYR A 341 -14.30 23.44 -10.29
CA TYR A 341 -15.55 23.58 -11.06
C TYR A 341 -15.97 25.05 -11.21
N ALA A 342 -16.82 25.38 -12.18
CA ALA A 342 -17.28 26.76 -12.33
C ALA A 342 -18.00 27.26 -11.07
N THR A 343 -17.55 28.41 -10.55
CA THR A 343 -18.15 29.09 -9.39
C THR A 343 -18.52 30.53 -9.76
N PRO A 344 -19.49 31.16 -9.10
CA PRO A 344 -19.89 32.53 -9.44
C PRO A 344 -18.76 33.57 -9.35
N SER A 345 -17.76 33.34 -8.49
CA SER A 345 -16.59 34.21 -8.33
C SER A 345 -15.50 33.96 -9.38
N LEU A 346 -15.46 32.79 -10.00
CA LEU A 346 -14.50 32.45 -11.07
C LEU A 346 -14.94 33.10 -12.39
N LYS A 347 -14.04 33.85 -13.00
CA LYS A 347 -14.31 34.68 -14.19
C LYS A 347 -13.58 34.25 -15.44
N LEU A 348 -12.41 33.65 -15.29
CA LEU A 348 -11.64 33.06 -16.37
C LEU A 348 -10.92 31.84 -15.83
N TYR A 349 -10.93 30.74 -16.57
CA TYR A 349 -10.20 29.55 -16.19
C TYR A 349 -9.71 28.75 -17.40
N TYR A 350 -8.39 28.71 -17.57
CA TYR A 350 -7.73 27.84 -18.53
C TYR A 350 -7.00 26.72 -17.82
N ARG A 351 -7.44 25.49 -18.09
CA ARG A 351 -6.82 24.26 -17.61
C ARG A 351 -5.65 23.80 -18.47
N PHE A 352 -5.64 24.15 -19.76
CA PHE A 352 -4.66 23.64 -20.73
C PHE A 352 -4.66 22.11 -20.93
N ASN A 353 -5.79 21.46 -20.63
CA ASN A 353 -6.03 20.02 -20.86
C ASN A 353 -6.45 19.69 -22.29
N GLU A 354 -6.31 20.60 -23.24
CA GLU A 354 -6.53 20.30 -24.64
C GLU A 354 -5.43 19.34 -25.15
N PRO A 355 -5.79 18.24 -25.84
CA PRO A 355 -4.81 17.27 -26.33
C PRO A 355 -3.87 17.87 -27.38
N SER A 356 -2.74 17.20 -27.62
CA SER A 356 -1.85 17.55 -28.74
C SER A 356 -2.30 16.87 -30.05
N GLY A 357 -2.07 17.52 -31.18
CA GLY A 357 -2.34 16.98 -32.51
C GLY A 357 -3.12 17.92 -33.44
N THR A 358 -3.19 17.55 -34.72
CA THR A 358 -3.94 18.30 -35.73
C THR A 358 -5.36 17.74 -35.84
N PHE A 359 -6.34 18.48 -35.33
CA PHE A 359 -7.73 18.04 -35.25
C PHE A 359 -8.58 18.46 -36.45
N SER A 360 -8.11 19.37 -37.29
CA SER A 360 -8.82 19.75 -38.50
C SER A 360 -7.86 20.32 -39.55
N SER A 361 -8.32 20.47 -40.79
CA SER A 361 -7.57 21.19 -41.82
C SER A 361 -7.41 22.70 -41.52
N SER A 362 -8.14 23.24 -40.54
CA SER A 362 -7.99 24.63 -40.08
C SER A 362 -6.99 24.70 -38.91
N PRO A 363 -5.91 25.49 -39.04
CA PRO A 363 -4.89 25.62 -38.00
C PRO A 363 -5.40 26.30 -36.72
N THR A 364 -6.53 27.02 -36.79
CA THR A 364 -7.13 27.72 -35.64
C THR A 364 -7.88 26.78 -34.69
N THR A 365 -8.40 25.65 -35.18
CA THR A 365 -9.15 24.69 -34.36
C THR A 365 -8.21 23.93 -33.43
N SER A 366 -7.02 23.54 -33.92
CA SER A 366 -6.02 22.84 -33.10
C SER A 366 -5.38 23.74 -32.04
N ALA A 367 -5.45 25.06 -32.24
CA ALA A 367 -4.87 26.07 -31.34
C ALA A 367 -5.87 26.60 -30.29
N ILE A 368 -7.08 26.04 -30.20
CA ILE A 368 -8.13 26.55 -29.30
C ILE A 368 -7.78 26.28 -27.83
N ILE A 369 -8.18 27.22 -26.96
CA ILE A 369 -8.16 27.06 -25.50
C ILE A 369 -9.56 27.30 -24.97
N LEU A 370 -10.04 26.37 -24.16
CA LEU A 370 -11.39 26.38 -23.60
C LEU A 370 -11.42 27.05 -22.23
N ASP A 371 -12.24 28.09 -22.09
CA ASP A 371 -12.57 28.67 -20.79
C ASP A 371 -13.54 27.74 -20.03
N SER A 372 -13.10 27.26 -18.87
CA SER A 372 -13.86 26.39 -17.96
C SER A 372 -14.60 27.17 -16.86
N SER A 373 -14.63 28.51 -16.92
CA SER A 373 -15.29 29.35 -15.90
C SER A 373 -16.81 29.50 -16.09
N GLY A 374 -17.34 29.16 -17.26
CA GLY A 374 -18.75 29.35 -17.64
C GLY A 374 -19.08 30.72 -18.22
N ASN A 375 -18.09 31.61 -18.40
CA ASN A 375 -18.27 32.93 -19.02
C ASN A 375 -17.93 32.95 -20.53
N SER A 376 -17.51 31.80 -21.06
CA SER A 376 -17.27 31.58 -22.49
C SER A 376 -16.23 32.51 -23.11
N LEU A 377 -15.15 32.79 -22.36
CA LEU A 377 -13.99 33.57 -22.81
C LEU A 377 -12.96 32.67 -23.53
N HIS A 378 -13.41 31.83 -24.47
CA HIS A 378 -12.51 30.96 -25.24
C HIS A 378 -11.50 31.78 -26.06
N ALA A 379 -10.28 31.27 -26.21
CA ALA A 379 -9.21 31.91 -26.96
C ALA A 379 -8.51 30.94 -27.91
N TYR A 380 -7.50 31.41 -28.63
CA TYR A 380 -6.61 30.57 -29.42
C TYR A 380 -5.16 31.00 -29.24
N ILE A 381 -4.25 30.06 -29.43
CA ILE A 381 -2.80 30.24 -29.34
C ILE A 381 -2.30 30.84 -30.66
N ASN A 382 -1.60 31.96 -30.59
CA ASN A 382 -0.91 32.52 -31.74
C ASN A 382 0.48 31.87 -31.88
N ASN A 383 0.92 31.66 -33.12
CA ASN A 383 2.15 30.91 -33.44
C ASN A 383 2.14 29.50 -32.85
N PHE A 384 1.00 28.81 -32.97
CA PHE A 384 0.78 27.48 -32.43
C PHE A 384 1.62 26.39 -33.14
N ASN A 385 2.10 25.45 -32.35
CA ASN A 385 2.74 24.20 -32.76
C ASN A 385 2.27 23.10 -31.79
N GLU A 386 2.02 21.88 -32.29
CA GLU A 386 1.56 20.74 -31.49
C GLU A 386 2.49 20.41 -30.31
N ALA A 387 3.80 20.66 -30.47
CA ALA A 387 4.79 20.44 -29.41
C ALA A 387 4.64 21.39 -28.21
N LEU A 388 3.77 22.41 -28.30
CA LEU A 388 3.50 23.33 -27.20
C LEU A 388 2.57 22.73 -26.13
N HIS A 389 1.73 21.74 -26.48
CA HIS A 389 0.96 21.00 -25.49
C HIS A 389 1.83 19.91 -24.88
N LEU A 390 2.23 20.10 -23.61
CA LEU A 390 3.00 19.12 -22.86
C LEU A 390 2.05 18.12 -22.21
N ASN A 391 2.42 16.84 -22.23
CA ASN A 391 1.71 15.82 -21.47
C ASN A 391 2.11 15.89 -20.00
N ALA A 392 1.27 16.53 -19.19
CA ALA A 392 1.51 16.70 -17.76
C ALA A 392 1.42 15.38 -16.97
N GLY A 393 0.76 14.35 -17.53
CA GLY A 393 0.67 13.02 -16.93
C GLY A 393 2.00 12.24 -16.93
N VAL A 394 2.98 12.64 -17.75
CA VAL A 394 4.30 11.99 -17.82
C VAL A 394 5.40 12.83 -17.14
N ASP A 395 5.12 14.10 -16.81
CA ASP A 395 6.11 14.99 -16.18
C ASP A 395 6.24 14.67 -14.67
N PRO A 396 7.40 14.19 -14.18
CA PRO A 396 7.62 13.92 -12.77
C PRO A 396 7.61 15.19 -11.90
N GLN A 397 7.61 16.38 -12.50
CA GLN A 397 7.53 17.67 -11.81
C GLN A 397 6.13 18.28 -11.80
N ASN A 398 5.12 17.57 -12.31
CA ASN A 398 3.74 18.02 -12.25
C ASN A 398 3.23 18.04 -10.79
N ILE A 399 2.58 19.14 -10.40
CA ILE A 399 2.01 19.35 -9.06
C ILE A 399 0.55 18.84 -8.98
N LEU A 400 -0.12 18.69 -10.13
CA LEU A 400 -1.52 18.26 -10.24
C LEU A 400 -1.69 16.74 -10.09
N ILE A 401 -1.33 16.22 -8.92
CA ILE A 401 -1.43 14.79 -8.58
C ILE A 401 -2.90 14.38 -8.38
N ASN A 402 -3.74 15.29 -7.88
CA ASN A 402 -5.11 15.03 -7.45
C ASN A 402 -6.18 15.57 -8.42
N GLU A 403 -5.86 15.70 -9.71
CA GLU A 403 -6.83 16.17 -10.69
C GLU A 403 -7.89 15.10 -11.00
N SER A 404 -9.18 15.47 -10.86
CA SER A 404 -10.32 14.61 -11.21
C SER A 404 -10.29 14.19 -12.67
N GLU A 405 -10.58 12.92 -12.94
CA GLU A 405 -10.68 12.40 -14.31
C GLU A 405 -11.72 13.16 -15.13
N ASP A 406 -12.79 13.66 -14.51
CA ASP A 406 -13.84 14.44 -15.18
C ASP A 406 -13.29 15.70 -15.90
N PHE A 407 -12.16 16.25 -15.47
CA PHE A 407 -11.53 17.40 -16.12
C PHE A 407 -10.63 17.05 -17.31
N LYS A 408 -10.31 15.76 -17.48
CA LYS A 408 -9.37 15.26 -18.48
C LYS A 408 -10.04 14.73 -19.74
N VAL A 409 -11.37 14.76 -19.83
CA VAL A 409 -12.11 14.16 -20.97
C VAL A 409 -11.76 14.88 -22.28
N VAL A 410 -11.31 14.12 -23.28
CA VAL A 410 -11.04 14.67 -24.61
C VAL A 410 -12.34 14.81 -25.40
N LEU A 411 -12.88 16.02 -25.52
CA LEU A 411 -14.17 16.29 -26.19
C LEU A 411 -14.06 16.60 -27.70
N PHE A 412 -12.89 16.36 -28.29
CA PHE A 412 -12.61 16.69 -29.69
C PHE A 412 -13.02 15.51 -30.61
N PRO A 413 -14.07 15.65 -31.43
CA PRO A 413 -14.62 14.52 -32.21
C PRO A 413 -13.65 13.99 -33.28
N SER A 414 -12.77 14.85 -33.78
CA SER A 414 -11.78 14.51 -34.81
C SER A 414 -10.46 13.99 -34.25
N HIS A 415 -10.34 13.87 -32.91
CA HIS A 415 -9.13 13.36 -32.28
C HIS A 415 -8.90 11.88 -32.65
N PRO A 416 -7.68 11.46 -33.02
CA PRO A 416 -7.39 10.09 -33.45
C PRO A 416 -7.82 9.01 -32.46
N ASP A 417 -7.60 9.22 -31.15
CA ASP A 417 -7.99 8.26 -30.12
C ASP A 417 -9.51 8.14 -29.97
N VAL A 418 -10.25 9.25 -30.11
CA VAL A 418 -11.72 9.26 -30.05
C VAL A 418 -12.30 8.51 -31.26
N GLN A 419 -11.75 8.75 -32.46
CA GLN A 419 -12.15 8.06 -33.69
C GLN A 419 -11.83 6.57 -33.63
N SER A 420 -10.63 6.21 -33.14
CA SER A 420 -10.20 4.81 -33.02
C SER A 420 -11.09 4.05 -32.03
N PHE A 421 -11.43 4.68 -30.89
CA PHE A 421 -12.34 4.12 -29.90
C PHE A 421 -13.77 3.94 -30.45
N ASN A 422 -14.28 4.94 -31.19
CA ASN A 422 -15.57 4.85 -31.86
C ASN A 422 -15.61 3.70 -32.88
N LEU A 423 -14.59 3.60 -33.74
CA LEU A 423 -14.51 2.56 -34.77
C LEU A 423 -14.43 1.15 -34.17
N GLN A 424 -13.70 0.99 -33.07
CA GLN A 424 -13.63 -0.28 -32.34
C GLN A 424 -15.03 -0.70 -31.82
N LEU A 425 -15.76 0.22 -31.21
CA LEU A 425 -17.12 -0.05 -30.71
C LEU A 425 -18.14 -0.25 -31.82
N LEU A 426 -18.04 0.48 -32.93
CA LEU A 426 -18.91 0.29 -34.09
C LEU A 426 -18.68 -1.06 -34.77
N THR A 427 -17.43 -1.51 -34.85
CA THR A 427 -17.12 -2.82 -35.46
C THR A 427 -17.73 -3.97 -34.66
N SER A 428 -17.69 -3.90 -33.32
CA SER A 428 -18.35 -4.91 -32.47
C SER A 428 -19.88 -4.78 -32.50
N ALA A 429 -20.41 -3.56 -32.55
CA ALA A 429 -21.84 -3.29 -32.68
C ALA A 429 -22.42 -3.84 -34.00
N LEU A 430 -21.75 -3.59 -35.13
CA LEU A 430 -22.16 -4.09 -36.46
C LEU A 430 -22.23 -5.62 -36.50
N ASN A 431 -21.25 -6.30 -35.90
CA ASN A 431 -21.24 -7.76 -35.84
C ASN A 431 -22.41 -8.30 -35.02
N TYR A 432 -22.77 -7.61 -33.93
CA TYR A 432 -23.91 -7.97 -33.09
C TYR A 432 -25.26 -7.70 -33.80
N ASP A 433 -25.45 -6.54 -34.42
CA ASP A 433 -26.71 -6.17 -35.09
C ASP A 433 -27.04 -7.11 -36.26
N LYS A 434 -26.02 -7.61 -36.98
CA LYS A 434 -26.19 -8.66 -38.00
C LYS A 434 -26.75 -9.95 -37.40
N ALA A 435 -26.23 -10.37 -36.25
CA ALA A 435 -26.62 -11.60 -35.58
C ALA A 435 -27.97 -11.49 -34.84
N ASN A 436 -28.33 -10.31 -34.33
CA ASN A 436 -29.52 -10.11 -33.51
C ASN A 436 -30.83 -10.23 -34.34
N PRO A 437 -31.69 -11.25 -34.10
CA PRO A 437 -32.97 -11.37 -34.81
C PRO A 437 -34.05 -10.41 -34.31
N ASN A 438 -33.91 -9.89 -33.08
CA ASN A 438 -34.91 -9.07 -32.40
C ASN A 438 -34.76 -7.56 -32.67
N ASN A 439 -33.80 -7.17 -33.51
CA ASN A 439 -33.64 -5.78 -33.92
C ASN A 439 -34.95 -5.24 -34.52
N ILE A 440 -35.40 -4.09 -34.05
CA ILE A 440 -36.70 -3.48 -34.40
C ILE A 440 -36.89 -3.30 -35.90
N ILE A 441 -35.81 -3.10 -36.67
CA ILE A 441 -35.84 -3.01 -38.14
C ILE A 441 -36.38 -4.30 -38.77
N LYS A 442 -36.05 -5.47 -38.18
CA LYS A 442 -36.47 -6.79 -38.67
C LYS A 442 -37.92 -7.13 -38.27
N LEU A 443 -38.47 -6.42 -37.27
CA LEU A 443 -39.82 -6.64 -36.75
C LEU A 443 -40.90 -5.87 -37.52
N ILE A 444 -40.50 -4.90 -38.34
CA ILE A 444 -41.42 -4.03 -39.10
C ILE A 444 -41.37 -4.42 -40.58
N PRO A 445 -42.52 -4.38 -41.30
CA PRO A 445 -42.53 -4.64 -42.73
C PRO A 445 -41.58 -3.70 -43.49
N GLN A 446 -40.64 -4.28 -44.23
CA GLN A 446 -39.56 -3.53 -44.91
C GLN A 446 -40.05 -2.47 -45.90
N HIS A 447 -41.25 -2.61 -46.45
CA HIS A 447 -41.80 -1.63 -47.42
C HIS A 447 -41.95 -0.23 -46.82
N TYR A 448 -42.31 -0.09 -45.53
CA TYR A 448 -42.39 1.21 -44.86
C TYR A 448 -41.02 1.90 -44.75
N LEU A 449 -39.96 1.12 -44.55
CA LEU A 449 -38.60 1.63 -44.41
C LEU A 449 -37.99 2.00 -45.77
N LEU A 450 -38.38 1.30 -46.85
CA LEU A 450 -37.97 1.62 -48.20
C LEU A 450 -38.67 2.88 -48.74
N GLU A 451 -39.97 3.04 -48.45
CA GLU A 451 -40.71 4.24 -48.81
C GLU A 451 -40.20 5.46 -48.03
N GLY A 452 -39.95 5.31 -46.72
CA GLY A 452 -39.28 6.33 -45.91
C GLY A 452 -37.89 6.69 -46.42
N ALA A 453 -37.08 5.70 -46.85
CA ALA A 453 -35.76 5.95 -47.45
C ALA A 453 -35.87 6.81 -48.70
N ALA A 454 -36.80 6.47 -49.59
CA ALA A 454 -37.00 7.18 -50.84
C ALA A 454 -37.49 8.62 -50.61
N GLN A 455 -38.36 8.84 -49.62
CA GLN A 455 -38.84 10.16 -49.24
C GLN A 455 -37.73 11.05 -48.66
N ASP A 456 -36.89 10.49 -47.78
CA ASP A 456 -35.81 11.20 -47.10
C ASP A 456 -34.52 11.28 -47.95
N GLY A 457 -34.48 10.63 -49.11
CA GLY A 457 -33.37 10.68 -50.07
C GLY A 457 -32.20 9.73 -49.75
N PHE A 458 -32.42 8.68 -48.96
CA PHE A 458 -31.41 7.68 -48.62
C PHE A 458 -31.38 6.50 -49.61
N SER A 459 -30.18 5.96 -49.86
CA SER A 459 -29.97 4.78 -50.72
C SER A 459 -30.20 3.44 -50.01
N SER A 460 -30.20 3.44 -48.67
CA SER A 460 -30.43 2.27 -47.82
C SER A 460 -31.59 2.53 -46.84
N PRO A 461 -32.30 1.48 -46.40
CA PRO A 461 -33.30 1.60 -45.34
C PRO A 461 -32.74 2.17 -44.04
N GLU A 462 -31.48 1.89 -43.72
CA GLU A 462 -30.82 2.32 -42.47
C GLU A 462 -30.18 3.71 -42.57
N GLY A 463 -30.18 4.33 -43.77
CA GLY A 463 -29.49 5.59 -44.02
C GLY A 463 -27.99 5.50 -43.73
N SER A 464 -27.43 6.55 -43.14
CA SER A 464 -26.03 6.63 -42.72
C SER A 464 -25.85 6.34 -41.22
N GLY A 465 -26.82 5.71 -40.55
CA GLY A 465 -26.81 5.53 -39.09
C GLY A 465 -25.61 4.76 -38.51
N GLY A 466 -25.05 3.82 -39.29
CA GLY A 466 -23.84 3.06 -38.94
C GLY A 466 -22.52 3.72 -39.37
N ALA A 467 -22.56 4.93 -39.93
CA ALA A 467 -21.34 5.65 -40.26
C ALA A 467 -20.55 6.00 -38.98
N PRO A 468 -19.20 6.02 -39.04
CA PRO A 468 -18.37 6.50 -37.94
C PRO A 468 -18.77 7.89 -37.46
N TYR A 469 -18.72 8.11 -36.15
CA TYR A 469 -18.96 9.43 -35.57
C TYR A 469 -17.87 10.41 -36.03
N GLY A 470 -18.26 11.60 -36.48
CA GLY A 470 -17.36 12.59 -37.07
C GLY A 470 -17.55 14.01 -36.54
N GLY A 471 -16.97 15.00 -37.23
CA GLY A 471 -17.11 16.44 -36.92
C GLY A 471 -15.85 17.23 -37.27
N ASP A 472 -16.00 18.55 -37.46
CA ASP A 472 -14.92 19.45 -37.95
C ASP A 472 -13.99 19.99 -36.84
N GLY A 473 -14.17 19.55 -35.58
CA GLY A 473 -13.08 19.51 -34.60
C GLY A 473 -13.18 20.39 -33.35
N ILE A 474 -14.31 21.03 -33.02
CA ILE A 474 -14.51 21.69 -31.71
C ILE A 474 -15.55 20.89 -30.89
N PRO A 475 -15.45 20.84 -29.55
CA PRO A 475 -16.51 20.28 -28.71
C PRO A 475 -17.89 20.85 -29.08
N GLY A 476 -18.95 20.04 -29.00
CA GLY A 476 -20.30 20.47 -29.43
C GLY A 476 -20.57 20.45 -30.94
N GLN A 477 -19.56 20.22 -31.79
CA GLN A 477 -19.71 20.12 -33.25
C GLN A 477 -19.60 18.68 -33.77
N GLY A 478 -19.78 17.68 -32.91
CA GLY A 478 -19.78 16.29 -33.33
C GLY A 478 -21.04 15.98 -34.17
N VAL A 479 -20.86 15.21 -35.24
CA VAL A 479 -21.91 14.84 -36.18
C VAL A 479 -22.05 13.33 -36.21
N LYS A 480 -23.25 12.84 -35.84
CA LYS A 480 -23.66 11.47 -36.08
C LYS A 480 -24.28 11.30 -37.47
N GLY A 481 -24.22 10.10 -38.01
CA GLY A 481 -24.87 9.78 -39.28
C GLY A 481 -26.38 10.01 -39.26
N SER A 482 -26.94 10.49 -40.37
CA SER A 482 -28.36 10.75 -40.51
C SER A 482 -29.15 9.45 -40.76
N VAL A 483 -30.28 9.33 -40.08
CA VAL A 483 -31.24 8.22 -40.18
C VAL A 483 -32.61 8.77 -40.55
N GLN A 484 -33.46 7.91 -41.13
CA GLN A 484 -34.84 8.25 -41.44
C GLN A 484 -35.62 8.67 -40.17
N ILE A 485 -36.61 9.54 -40.33
CA ILE A 485 -37.42 10.03 -39.20
C ILE A 485 -38.17 8.86 -38.52
N ILE A 486 -38.74 7.95 -39.32
CA ILE A 486 -39.46 6.78 -38.80
C ILE A 486 -38.54 5.86 -37.99
N LEU A 487 -37.30 5.64 -38.45
CA LEU A 487 -36.32 4.85 -37.73
C LEU A 487 -35.87 5.52 -36.43
N THR A 488 -35.70 6.84 -36.45
CA THR A 488 -35.35 7.60 -35.24
C THR A 488 -36.41 7.41 -34.16
N PHE A 489 -37.69 7.50 -34.52
CA PHE A 489 -38.79 7.23 -33.59
C PHE A 489 -38.75 5.79 -33.06
N LEU A 490 -38.54 4.81 -33.94
CA LEU A 490 -38.46 3.40 -33.55
C LEU A 490 -37.28 3.11 -32.61
N TYR A 491 -36.10 3.69 -32.85
CA TYR A 491 -34.95 3.52 -31.97
C TYR A 491 -35.17 4.14 -30.59
N VAL A 492 -35.89 5.25 -30.47
CA VAL A 492 -36.26 5.81 -29.15
C VAL A 492 -37.13 4.85 -28.35
N TRP A 493 -38.13 4.23 -29.00
CA TRP A 493 -38.95 3.19 -28.37
C TRP A 493 -38.15 1.94 -28.02
N ALA A 494 -37.27 1.51 -28.93
CA ALA A 494 -36.42 0.34 -28.72
C ALA A 494 -35.47 0.55 -27.54
N LYS A 495 -34.85 1.73 -27.41
CA LYS A 495 -34.00 2.11 -26.26
C LYS A 495 -34.79 2.01 -24.95
N PHE A 496 -36.02 2.53 -24.92
CA PHE A 496 -36.88 2.44 -23.73
C PHE A 496 -37.21 0.98 -23.34
N PHE A 497 -37.54 0.12 -24.31
CA PHE A 497 -37.78 -1.30 -24.03
C PHE A 497 -36.52 -2.05 -23.60
N ASP A 498 -35.36 -1.72 -24.17
CA ASP A 498 -34.08 -2.28 -23.75
C ASP A 498 -33.80 -1.95 -22.28
N GLU A 499 -34.01 -0.71 -21.85
CA GLU A 499 -33.82 -0.30 -20.44
C GLU A 499 -34.74 -1.07 -19.49
N ILE A 500 -36.03 -1.22 -19.83
CA ILE A 500 -36.96 -2.04 -19.04
C ILE A 500 -36.51 -3.50 -18.98
N LYS A 501 -36.04 -4.05 -20.10
CA LYS A 501 -35.59 -5.43 -20.18
C LYS A 501 -34.37 -5.69 -19.30
N VAL A 502 -33.40 -4.76 -19.29
CA VAL A 502 -32.23 -4.83 -18.39
C VAL A 502 -32.66 -4.88 -16.92
N TYR A 503 -33.63 -4.05 -16.51
CA TYR A 503 -34.18 -4.13 -15.16
C TYR A 503 -34.81 -5.50 -14.87
N ILE A 504 -35.65 -6.01 -15.78
CA ILE A 504 -36.31 -7.32 -15.64
C ILE A 504 -35.27 -8.44 -15.49
N ASP A 505 -34.21 -8.43 -16.29
CA ASP A 505 -33.17 -9.48 -16.21
C ASP A 505 -32.36 -9.38 -14.92
N SER A 506 -32.12 -8.17 -14.40
CA SER A 506 -31.46 -7.98 -13.11
C SER A 506 -32.21 -8.61 -11.93
N TYR A 507 -33.56 -8.73 -11.99
CA TYR A 507 -34.35 -9.37 -10.95
C TYR A 507 -33.99 -10.85 -10.74
N LYS A 508 -33.54 -11.54 -11.79
CA LYS A 508 -33.07 -12.94 -11.69
C LYS A 508 -31.89 -13.07 -10.72
N ASN A 509 -31.01 -12.07 -10.71
CA ASN A 509 -29.74 -12.11 -9.97
C ASN A 509 -29.85 -11.51 -8.55
N LEU A 510 -31.04 -11.11 -8.12
CA LEU A 510 -31.22 -10.37 -6.86
C LEU A 510 -30.82 -11.17 -5.61
N ARG A 511 -30.81 -12.51 -5.68
CA ARG A 511 -30.41 -13.39 -4.56
C ARG A 511 -28.99 -13.97 -4.69
N THR A 512 -28.30 -13.73 -5.79
CA THR A 512 -26.98 -14.31 -6.06
C THR A 512 -25.88 -13.30 -5.72
N VAL A 513 -25.14 -13.60 -4.65
CA VAL A 513 -23.97 -12.82 -4.23
C VAL A 513 -22.72 -13.61 -4.54
N THR A 514 -21.84 -13.04 -5.36
CA THR A 514 -20.53 -13.60 -5.73
C THR A 514 -19.45 -12.55 -5.54
N TYR A 515 -18.19 -12.98 -5.64
CA TYR A 515 -17.03 -12.07 -5.72
C TYR A 515 -16.89 -11.40 -7.09
N GLU A 516 -17.68 -11.82 -8.07
CA GLU A 516 -17.63 -11.28 -9.42
C GLU A 516 -18.30 -9.90 -9.46
N ASN A 517 -17.84 -9.07 -10.39
CA ASN A 517 -18.37 -7.72 -10.57
C ASN A 517 -19.70 -7.70 -11.36
N TYR A 518 -20.02 -8.78 -12.07
CA TYR A 518 -21.17 -8.87 -12.98
C TYR A 518 -22.11 -10.00 -12.54
N ASP A 519 -23.35 -9.98 -13.05
CA ASP A 519 -24.37 -11.02 -12.82
C ASP A 519 -24.68 -11.31 -11.34
N THR A 520 -24.50 -10.28 -10.51
CA THR A 520 -24.73 -10.32 -9.07
C THR A 520 -25.74 -9.27 -8.66
N VAL A 521 -26.32 -9.41 -7.47
CA VAL A 521 -27.23 -8.41 -6.90
C VAL A 521 -26.63 -7.00 -6.99
N PRO A 522 -27.41 -5.95 -7.29
CA PRO A 522 -26.99 -4.56 -7.14
C PRO A 522 -26.51 -4.24 -5.73
N ASP A 523 -25.53 -3.34 -5.60
CA ASP A 523 -24.94 -2.98 -4.30
C ASP A 523 -25.98 -2.47 -3.30
N ASN A 524 -27.02 -1.80 -3.78
CA ASN A 524 -28.07 -1.23 -2.94
C ASN A 524 -28.83 -2.26 -2.10
N PHE A 525 -29.03 -3.48 -2.60
CA PHE A 525 -29.81 -4.49 -1.89
C PHE A 525 -28.99 -5.33 -0.90
N LEU A 526 -27.68 -5.12 -0.81
CA LEU A 526 -26.80 -5.95 0.04
C LEU A 526 -27.18 -5.87 1.52
N GLU A 527 -27.51 -4.67 2.03
CA GLU A 527 -27.92 -4.50 3.42
C GLU A 527 -29.26 -5.17 3.71
N ASP A 528 -30.22 -5.09 2.79
CA ASP A 528 -31.55 -5.66 2.96
C ASP A 528 -31.53 -7.19 2.95
N ILE A 529 -30.74 -7.79 2.04
CA ILE A 529 -30.53 -9.24 2.04
C ILE A 529 -29.89 -9.68 3.37
N LEU A 530 -29.03 -8.86 3.97
CA LEU A 530 -28.37 -9.25 5.22
C LEU A 530 -29.36 -9.25 6.39
N LYS A 531 -30.23 -8.23 6.41
CA LYS A 531 -31.35 -8.15 7.35
C LYS A 531 -32.29 -9.35 7.19
N ASP A 532 -32.54 -9.82 5.97
CA ASP A 532 -33.32 -11.02 5.71
C ASP A 532 -32.69 -12.29 6.31
N TYR A 533 -31.35 -12.37 6.36
CA TYR A 533 -30.62 -13.44 7.06
C TYR A 533 -30.54 -13.24 8.59
N GLY A 534 -31.16 -12.17 9.13
CA GLY A 534 -31.21 -11.88 10.56
C GLY A 534 -29.93 -11.26 11.12
N LEU A 535 -29.12 -10.63 10.27
CA LEU A 535 -27.88 -9.96 10.65
C LEU A 535 -27.96 -8.47 10.31
N HIS A 536 -27.56 -7.63 11.26
CA HIS A 536 -27.53 -6.18 11.09
C HIS A 536 -26.08 -5.70 11.12
N LEU A 537 -25.54 -5.33 9.96
CA LEU A 537 -24.22 -4.71 9.91
C LEU A 537 -24.31 -3.21 10.22
N PRO A 538 -23.43 -2.70 11.09
CA PRO A 538 -23.25 -1.28 11.31
C PRO A 538 -22.52 -0.66 10.13
N LYS A 539 -22.65 0.66 9.97
CA LYS A 539 -21.94 1.40 8.92
C LYS A 539 -20.44 1.42 9.22
N PHE A 540 -19.61 0.94 8.29
CA PHE A 540 -18.16 0.83 8.49
C PHE A 540 -17.43 2.18 8.58
N PHE A 541 -18.02 3.26 8.05
CA PHE A 541 -17.35 4.54 7.87
C PHE A 541 -18.16 5.69 8.50
N THR A 542 -18.15 5.77 9.84
CA THR A 542 -18.94 6.78 10.58
C THR A 542 -18.23 8.12 10.75
N HIS A 543 -16.90 8.17 10.62
CA HIS A 543 -16.07 9.35 10.87
C HIS A 543 -15.45 9.96 9.59
N THR A 544 -15.95 9.58 8.43
CA THR A 544 -15.39 9.98 7.13
C THR A 544 -16.12 11.19 6.57
N THR A 545 -15.41 12.06 5.86
CA THR A 545 -16.05 13.19 5.16
C THR A 545 -16.87 12.67 3.97
N THR A 546 -17.76 13.51 3.44
CA THR A 546 -18.61 13.12 2.30
C THR A 546 -17.78 12.86 1.06
N GLU A 547 -16.70 13.63 0.87
CA GLU A 547 -15.76 13.52 -0.24
C GLU A 547 -14.96 12.22 -0.15
N GLN A 548 -14.49 11.86 1.04
CA GLN A 548 -13.87 10.56 1.29
C GLN A 548 -14.85 9.42 0.96
N PHE A 549 -16.10 9.55 1.40
CA PHE A 549 -17.09 8.50 1.25
C PHE A 549 -17.54 8.27 -0.20
N VAL A 550 -17.78 9.36 -0.94
CA VAL A 550 -18.38 9.33 -2.28
C VAL A 550 -17.35 9.45 -3.39
N GLU A 551 -16.36 10.32 -3.23
CA GLU A 551 -15.36 10.64 -4.28
C GLU A 551 -14.03 9.91 -4.05
N GLY A 552 -13.80 9.34 -2.86
CA GLY A 552 -12.56 8.64 -2.53
C GLY A 552 -11.37 9.59 -2.33
N ALA A 553 -11.62 10.90 -2.22
CA ALA A 553 -10.58 11.88 -1.96
C ALA A 553 -10.01 11.69 -0.55
N TYR A 554 -8.70 11.73 -0.37
CA TYR A 554 -8.03 11.72 0.93
C TYR A 554 -8.19 10.45 1.78
N VAL A 555 -8.28 9.28 1.15
CA VAL A 555 -8.41 8.00 1.87
C VAL A 555 -7.07 7.55 2.49
N ASP A 556 -5.94 7.78 1.81
CA ASP A 556 -4.58 7.35 2.24
C ASP A 556 -3.65 8.51 2.65
N GLY A 557 -4.16 9.74 2.77
CA GLY A 557 -3.36 10.95 3.04
C GLY A 557 -3.72 12.12 2.11
N PHE A 558 -2.94 13.21 2.13
CA PHE A 558 -3.21 14.41 1.33
C PHE A 558 -3.02 14.21 -0.19
N ASP A 559 -2.45 13.08 -0.62
CA ASP A 559 -1.81 12.97 -1.94
C ASP A 559 -2.53 12.07 -2.96
N ASN A 560 -3.60 11.32 -2.60
CA ASN A 560 -4.26 10.41 -3.56
C ASN A 560 -5.80 10.43 -3.50
N ILE A 561 -6.43 10.41 -4.68
CA ILE A 561 -7.83 10.01 -4.87
C ILE A 561 -7.87 8.48 -4.96
N GLY A 562 -8.34 7.83 -3.89
CA GLY A 562 -8.50 6.38 -3.81
C GLY A 562 -9.86 5.91 -4.32
N SER A 563 -10.15 4.62 -4.13
CA SER A 563 -11.51 4.11 -4.36
C SER A 563 -12.50 4.70 -3.35
N PRO A 564 -13.70 5.16 -3.78
CA PRO A 564 -14.73 5.64 -2.87
C PRO A 564 -15.02 4.65 -1.74
N LEU A 565 -15.11 5.12 -0.51
CA LEU A 565 -15.37 4.25 0.64
C LEU A 565 -16.75 3.56 0.54
N LYS A 566 -17.72 4.16 -0.16
CA LYS A 566 -19.01 3.51 -0.49
C LYS A 566 -18.80 2.20 -1.26
N LYS A 567 -17.88 2.18 -2.21
CA LYS A 567 -17.53 0.97 -2.98
C LYS A 567 -16.76 -0.04 -2.12
N ILE A 568 -15.89 0.42 -1.24
CA ILE A 568 -15.20 -0.46 -0.28
C ILE A 568 -16.22 -1.11 0.66
N GLN A 569 -17.19 -0.34 1.16
CA GLN A 569 -18.28 -0.85 1.98
C GLN A 569 -19.06 -1.95 1.26
N SER A 570 -19.48 -1.74 0.00
CA SER A 570 -20.22 -2.76 -0.74
C SER A 570 -19.39 -4.02 -0.99
N LEU A 571 -18.08 -3.88 -1.24
CA LEU A 571 -17.15 -5.02 -1.34
C LEU A 571 -17.01 -5.79 -0.02
N LEU A 572 -16.93 -5.10 1.13
CA LEU A 572 -16.90 -5.75 2.44
C LEU A 572 -18.22 -6.48 2.73
N LEU A 573 -19.36 -5.88 2.41
CA LEU A 573 -20.68 -6.52 2.50
C LEU A 573 -20.76 -7.77 1.63
N ARG A 574 -20.26 -7.72 0.39
CA ARG A 574 -20.19 -8.90 -0.50
C ARG A 574 -19.32 -10.01 0.09
N ARG A 575 -18.13 -9.66 0.62
CA ARG A 575 -17.25 -10.64 1.27
C ARG A 575 -17.93 -11.32 2.44
N THR A 576 -18.56 -10.54 3.33
CA THR A 576 -19.30 -11.07 4.49
C THR A 576 -20.45 -11.95 4.09
N MET A 577 -21.17 -11.61 3.01
CA MET A 577 -22.24 -12.43 2.45
C MET A 577 -21.78 -13.76 1.88
N VAL A 578 -20.69 -13.77 1.10
CA VAL A 578 -20.18 -15.02 0.50
C VAL A 578 -19.72 -15.99 1.59
N ASN A 579 -19.07 -15.48 2.65
CA ASN A 579 -18.63 -16.29 3.79
C ASN A 579 -19.70 -16.48 4.88
N LEU A 580 -20.92 -15.96 4.68
CA LEU A 580 -21.98 -15.95 5.69
C LEU A 580 -22.36 -17.36 6.14
N LYS A 581 -22.34 -18.33 5.22
CA LYS A 581 -22.63 -19.73 5.52
C LYS A 581 -21.69 -20.29 6.59
N ASP A 582 -20.40 -19.95 6.52
CA ASP A 582 -19.41 -20.43 7.49
C ASP A 582 -19.58 -19.74 8.85
N ILE A 583 -19.80 -18.42 8.83
CA ILE A 583 -20.07 -17.61 10.02
C ILE A 583 -21.31 -18.12 10.76
N LEU A 584 -22.40 -18.41 10.03
CA LEU A 584 -23.65 -18.90 10.61
C LEU A 584 -23.53 -20.34 11.13
N LYS A 585 -22.79 -21.21 10.45
CA LYS A 585 -22.54 -22.59 10.92
C LYS A 585 -21.71 -22.64 12.19
N SER A 586 -20.74 -21.75 12.33
CA SER A 586 -19.85 -21.66 13.49
C SER A 586 -20.35 -20.71 14.58
N LYS A 587 -21.55 -20.12 14.41
CA LYS A 587 -22.11 -19.12 15.31
C LYS A 587 -22.07 -19.60 16.76
N GLY A 588 -21.61 -18.71 17.65
CA GLY A 588 -21.46 -18.99 19.08
C GLY A 588 -20.09 -19.53 19.48
N THR A 589 -19.18 -19.75 18.54
CA THR A 589 -17.78 -20.11 18.78
C THR A 589 -16.84 -18.95 18.45
N GLN A 590 -15.62 -18.94 19.01
CA GLN A 590 -14.57 -17.97 18.61
C GLN A 590 -14.31 -18.00 17.11
N HIS A 591 -14.46 -19.16 16.47
CA HIS A 591 -14.29 -19.31 15.04
C HIS A 591 -15.22 -18.40 14.24
N SER A 592 -16.49 -18.23 14.64
CA SER A 592 -17.41 -17.31 13.95
C SER A 592 -16.97 -15.86 14.00
N ILE A 593 -16.45 -15.42 15.16
CA ILE A 593 -15.91 -14.07 15.35
C ILE A 593 -14.66 -13.91 14.49
N LYS A 594 -13.71 -14.86 14.58
CA LYS A 594 -12.46 -14.82 13.80
C LYS A 594 -12.73 -14.88 12.29
N SER A 595 -13.65 -15.73 11.82
CA SER A 595 -14.02 -15.84 10.41
C SER A 595 -14.70 -14.58 9.88
N PHE A 596 -15.57 -13.93 10.68
CA PHE A 596 -16.11 -12.63 10.33
C PHE A 596 -15.02 -11.56 10.20
N LEU A 597 -14.14 -11.47 11.20
CA LEU A 597 -13.03 -10.50 11.21
C LEU A 597 -12.10 -10.70 10.01
N ARG A 598 -11.72 -11.95 9.72
CA ARG A 598 -10.92 -12.28 8.53
C ARG A 598 -11.62 -11.92 7.23
N THR A 599 -12.95 -12.04 7.18
CA THR A 599 -13.74 -11.70 5.99
C THR A 599 -13.78 -10.19 5.72
N ILE A 600 -13.79 -9.36 6.77
CA ILE A 600 -13.66 -7.90 6.63
C ILE A 600 -12.19 -7.46 6.43
N GLY A 601 -11.24 -8.39 6.42
CA GLY A 601 -9.82 -8.12 6.19
C GLY A 601 -9.01 -7.80 7.45
N ILE A 602 -9.57 -8.05 8.64
CA ILE A 602 -8.86 -7.90 9.91
C ILE A 602 -8.39 -9.28 10.38
N ASP A 603 -7.09 -9.42 10.61
CA ASP A 603 -6.60 -10.62 11.27
C ASP A 603 -6.75 -10.50 12.80
N PRO A 604 -7.64 -11.30 13.43
CA PRO A 604 -7.85 -11.23 14.86
C PRO A 604 -6.64 -11.68 15.68
N ASP A 605 -5.71 -12.46 15.12
CA ASP A 605 -4.63 -13.06 15.92
C ASP A 605 -3.41 -12.13 16.05
N VAL A 606 -3.38 -11.02 15.29
CA VAL A 606 -2.26 -10.06 15.25
C VAL A 606 -2.36 -9.00 16.34
N ASN A 607 -3.43 -8.20 16.33
CA ASN A 607 -3.54 -6.96 17.10
C ASN A 607 -4.65 -6.98 18.17
N MET A 608 -5.38 -8.09 18.28
CA MET A 608 -6.45 -8.24 19.25
C MET A 608 -6.40 -9.62 19.88
N ARG A 609 -7.06 -9.76 21.02
CA ARG A 609 -7.21 -11.02 21.72
C ARG A 609 -8.67 -11.28 22.01
N VAL A 610 -9.17 -12.43 21.57
CA VAL A 610 -10.49 -12.92 21.98
C VAL A 610 -10.29 -13.75 23.25
N ARG A 611 -10.66 -13.19 24.40
CA ARG A 611 -10.43 -13.81 25.70
C ARG A 611 -11.72 -14.41 26.25
N GLU A 612 -11.74 -15.73 26.34
CA GLU A 612 -12.70 -16.47 27.16
C GLU A 612 -12.15 -16.61 28.58
N TYR A 613 -12.94 -16.19 29.58
CA TYR A 613 -12.55 -16.34 30.98
C TYR A 613 -12.83 -17.76 31.44
N GLY A 614 -11.89 -18.34 32.19
CA GLY A 614 -12.00 -19.69 32.74
C GLY A 614 -10.90 -20.61 32.22
N GLY A 615 -10.93 -21.86 32.67
CA GLY A 615 -9.90 -22.85 32.34
C GLY A 615 -9.23 -23.48 33.55
N PRO A 616 -8.16 -24.27 33.34
CA PRO A 616 -7.47 -24.95 34.43
C PRO A 616 -6.76 -23.95 35.34
N THR A 617 -6.81 -24.21 36.65
CA THR A 617 -6.19 -23.36 37.70
C THR A 617 -4.68 -23.54 37.79
N THR A 618 -4.13 -24.59 37.18
CA THR A 618 -2.69 -24.89 37.15
C THR A 618 -2.26 -25.26 35.73
N LYS A 619 -1.09 -24.77 35.31
CA LYS A 619 -0.47 -25.05 33.99
C LYS A 619 1.04 -25.26 34.18
N GLN A 620 1.64 -26.12 33.36
CA GLN A 620 3.09 -26.24 33.28
C GLN A 620 3.67 -25.27 32.25
N LEU A 621 4.74 -24.57 32.60
CA LEU A 621 5.39 -23.61 31.69
C LEU A 621 6.13 -24.28 30.52
N THR A 622 6.61 -25.51 30.69
CA THR A 622 7.40 -26.18 29.65
C THR A 622 6.58 -26.54 28.41
N THR A 623 5.27 -26.72 28.57
CA THR A 623 4.35 -27.22 27.54
C THR A 623 3.36 -26.16 27.03
N ILE A 624 3.22 -25.03 27.72
CA ILE A 624 2.24 -24.01 27.38
C ILE A 624 2.62 -23.28 26.08
N ARG A 625 1.77 -23.42 25.06
CA ARG A 625 1.98 -22.86 23.72
C ARG A 625 0.66 -22.37 23.14
N GLU A 626 0.77 -21.43 22.23
CA GLU A 626 -0.34 -20.92 21.43
C GLU A 626 -0.05 -21.17 19.96
N THR A 627 -1.09 -21.54 19.20
CA THR A 627 -1.00 -21.73 17.75
C THR A 627 -1.50 -20.51 17.01
N ARG A 628 -0.85 -20.20 15.89
CA ARG A 628 -1.19 -19.05 15.05
C ARG A 628 -1.08 -19.42 13.59
N ARG A 629 -1.88 -18.76 12.75
CA ARG A 629 -1.81 -18.86 11.30
C ARG A 629 -1.52 -17.49 10.72
N GLU A 630 -0.42 -17.38 9.99
CA GLU A 630 0.00 -16.13 9.37
C GLU A 630 0.54 -16.36 7.95
N PRO A 631 0.41 -15.37 7.05
CA PRO A 631 1.09 -15.42 5.77
C PRO A 631 2.60 -15.20 5.96
N PHE A 632 3.40 -16.22 5.67
CA PHE A 632 4.86 -16.14 5.62
C PHE A 632 5.35 -15.85 4.21
N ALA A 633 6.52 -15.23 4.12
CA ALA A 633 7.17 -14.89 2.86
C ALA A 633 8.13 -16.01 2.46
N PHE A 634 7.95 -16.55 1.26
CA PHE A 634 8.86 -17.46 0.60
C PHE A 634 9.46 -16.80 -0.63
N ILE A 635 10.66 -17.23 -1.00
CA ILE A 635 11.28 -16.81 -2.25
C ILE A 635 11.09 -17.92 -3.26
N ASP A 636 10.47 -17.60 -4.40
CA ASP A 636 10.29 -18.55 -5.49
C ASP A 636 11.57 -18.67 -6.32
N MET A 637 12.31 -19.76 -6.14
CA MET A 637 13.55 -20.01 -6.85
C MET A 637 13.25 -20.48 -8.27
N GLN A 638 13.59 -19.63 -9.25
CA GLN A 638 13.58 -19.97 -10.67
C GLN A 638 14.86 -20.76 -11.04
N PRO A 639 14.88 -21.51 -12.16
CA PRO A 639 16.01 -22.37 -12.51
C PRO A 639 17.40 -21.69 -12.54
N ASN A 640 17.45 -20.40 -12.90
CA ASN A 640 18.69 -19.62 -12.96
C ASN A 640 18.86 -18.63 -11.80
N ALA A 641 17.94 -18.64 -10.82
CA ALA A 641 17.99 -17.72 -9.70
C ALA A 641 19.07 -18.16 -8.71
N LEU A 642 19.87 -17.19 -8.24
CA LEU A 642 20.97 -17.39 -7.32
C LEU A 642 20.90 -16.35 -6.21
N ILE A 643 20.86 -16.82 -4.97
CA ILE A 643 20.95 -16.01 -3.75
C ILE A 643 22.33 -16.21 -3.15
N ILE A 644 23.04 -15.11 -2.90
CA ILE A 644 24.36 -15.09 -2.28
C ILE A 644 24.35 -14.12 -1.09
N THR A 645 24.90 -14.55 0.04
CA THR A 645 25.15 -13.67 1.18
C THR A 645 26.48 -12.92 1.03
N THR A 646 26.61 -11.75 1.64
CA THR A 646 27.95 -11.21 1.91
C THR A 646 28.78 -12.21 2.72
N PRO A 647 30.13 -12.19 2.60
CA PRO A 647 30.98 -13.07 3.38
C PRO A 647 30.72 -12.97 4.89
N LEU A 648 30.66 -14.12 5.57
CA LEU A 648 30.37 -14.29 6.99
C LEU A 648 31.58 -13.91 7.87
N SER A 649 32.04 -12.66 7.75
CA SER A 649 33.12 -12.11 8.56
C SER A 649 32.90 -10.64 8.90
N SER A 650 33.47 -10.21 10.02
CA SER A 650 33.50 -8.80 10.45
C SER A 650 34.60 -8.59 11.49
N SER A 651 34.92 -7.35 11.87
CA SER A 651 35.86 -7.12 12.98
C SER A 651 35.27 -7.61 14.31
N ARG A 652 35.99 -8.50 15.01
CA ARG A 652 35.55 -9.06 16.28
C ARG A 652 35.65 -8.03 17.41
N VAL A 653 34.51 -7.64 17.97
CA VAL A 653 34.43 -6.72 19.13
C VAL A 653 34.00 -7.42 20.42
N GLU A 654 33.46 -8.64 20.33
CA GLU A 654 32.86 -9.38 21.44
C GLU A 654 33.84 -10.39 22.07
N PRO A 655 33.90 -10.46 23.41
CA PRO A 655 34.56 -11.56 24.11
C PRO A 655 33.72 -12.83 24.07
N GLY A 656 34.38 -13.98 24.13
CA GLY A 656 33.71 -15.27 24.23
C GLY A 656 34.47 -16.36 23.52
N PHE A 657 33.87 -17.54 23.48
CA PHE A 657 34.43 -18.69 22.81
C PHE A 657 34.23 -18.57 21.29
N PRO A 658 35.20 -18.98 20.44
CA PRO A 658 36.57 -19.38 20.81
C PRO A 658 37.38 -18.16 21.26
N ASP A 659 38.34 -18.33 22.18
CA ASP A 659 39.14 -17.20 22.65
C ASP A 659 39.86 -16.51 21.48
N PRO A 660 39.84 -15.16 21.39
CA PRO A 660 40.54 -14.44 20.34
C PRO A 660 42.05 -14.76 20.37
N ASN A 661 42.63 -15.07 19.21
CA ASN A 661 44.07 -15.27 19.12
C ASN A 661 44.82 -13.93 19.17
N GLY A 662 44.18 -12.85 18.68
CA GLY A 662 44.67 -11.48 18.79
C GLY A 662 44.23 -10.77 20.08
N THR A 663 44.84 -9.62 20.37
CA THR A 663 44.42 -8.74 21.46
C THR A 663 43.33 -7.77 20.97
N PHE A 664 42.38 -7.42 21.83
CA PHE A 664 41.35 -6.42 21.49
C PHE A 664 41.96 -5.03 21.29
N VAL A 665 41.55 -4.37 20.22
CA VAL A 665 41.89 -2.98 19.88
C VAL A 665 40.77 -2.07 20.37
N TYR A 666 41.13 -0.95 20.99
CA TYR A 666 40.20 0.02 21.58
C TYR A 666 40.22 1.36 20.82
N SER A 667 39.06 2.00 20.67
CA SER A 667 38.97 3.38 20.19
C SER A 667 39.50 4.38 21.22
N VAL A 668 39.95 5.54 20.72
CA VAL A 668 40.61 6.60 21.53
C VAL A 668 39.69 7.25 22.58
N ALA A 669 38.39 7.42 22.32
CA ALA A 669 37.36 7.79 23.32
C ALA A 669 35.95 7.77 22.67
N PRO A 670 34.91 7.22 23.34
CA PRO A 670 34.96 6.34 24.51
C PRO A 670 35.73 5.04 24.19
N SER A 671 36.32 4.39 25.20
CA SER A 671 37.11 3.16 25.04
C SER A 671 36.23 1.95 24.70
N VAL A 672 35.84 1.85 23.44
CA VAL A 672 35.01 0.78 22.89
C VAL A 672 35.90 -0.16 22.08
N ARG A 673 35.62 -1.46 22.14
CA ARG A 673 36.32 -2.46 21.32
C ARG A 673 35.96 -2.25 19.86
N VAL A 674 36.95 -2.14 18.98
CA VAL A 674 36.77 -1.91 17.54
C VAL A 674 37.23 -3.10 16.68
N GLY A 675 37.97 -4.05 17.26
CA GLY A 675 38.44 -5.24 16.56
C GLY A 675 39.47 -6.01 17.39
N THR A 676 40.16 -6.95 16.76
CA THR A 676 41.34 -7.64 17.31
C THR A 676 42.54 -7.51 16.38
N THR A 677 43.75 -7.82 16.86
CA THR A 677 44.97 -7.77 16.05
C THR A 677 45.11 -8.92 15.03
N SER A 678 44.31 -9.99 15.16
CA SER A 678 44.31 -11.14 14.26
C SER A 678 43.06 -11.14 13.37
N PRO A 679 43.21 -11.04 12.03
CA PRO A 679 42.07 -11.03 11.11
C PRO A 679 41.19 -12.29 11.17
N SER A 680 41.78 -13.45 11.49
CA SER A 680 41.06 -14.73 11.60
C SER A 680 40.01 -14.73 12.71
N ASP A 681 40.19 -13.90 13.75
CA ASP A 681 39.21 -13.81 14.84
C ASP A 681 37.88 -13.21 14.37
N GLY A 682 37.88 -12.50 13.24
CA GLY A 682 36.71 -11.87 12.66
C GLY A 682 35.79 -12.81 11.87
N LEU A 683 36.20 -14.06 11.63
CA LEU A 683 35.39 -15.04 10.90
C LEU A 683 34.27 -15.55 11.80
N PHE A 684 33.00 -15.41 11.39
CA PHE A 684 31.86 -15.94 12.15
C PHE A 684 31.82 -17.47 12.17
N THR A 685 32.54 -18.12 11.26
CA THR A 685 32.73 -19.58 11.19
C THR A 685 33.88 -20.10 12.05
N SER A 686 34.66 -19.22 12.70
CA SER A 686 35.86 -19.62 13.46
C SER A 686 35.53 -20.46 14.69
N GLY A 687 34.37 -20.21 15.30
CA GLY A 687 33.82 -21.00 16.40
C GLY A 687 32.97 -22.18 15.94
N SER A 688 32.06 -22.59 16.82
CA SER A 688 30.91 -23.40 16.46
C SER A 688 29.93 -22.57 15.63
N TRP A 689 29.18 -23.19 14.74
CA TRP A 689 28.19 -22.48 13.92
C TRP A 689 27.01 -23.38 13.53
N ASN A 690 25.89 -22.76 13.18
CA ASN A 690 24.70 -23.44 12.67
C ASN A 690 24.07 -22.59 11.56
N VAL A 691 23.66 -23.25 10.48
CA VAL A 691 22.87 -22.65 9.40
C VAL A 691 21.56 -23.41 9.26
N GLU A 692 20.45 -22.68 9.21
CA GLU A 692 19.12 -23.26 9.07
C GLU A 692 18.28 -22.45 8.08
N ALA A 693 17.39 -23.15 7.36
CA ALA A 693 16.42 -22.53 6.46
C ALA A 693 15.18 -23.42 6.32
N VAL A 694 14.07 -22.81 5.90
CA VAL A 694 12.82 -23.48 5.62
C VAL A 694 12.66 -23.66 4.11
N TYR A 695 12.38 -24.89 3.69
CA TYR A 695 12.24 -25.28 2.29
C TYR A 695 10.84 -25.85 2.04
N LYS A 696 10.28 -25.55 0.87
CA LYS A 696 9.04 -26.12 0.38
C LYS A 696 9.14 -26.34 -1.13
N ILE A 697 8.83 -27.53 -1.64
CA ILE A 697 8.79 -27.78 -3.09
C ILE A 697 7.34 -28.06 -3.49
N PRO A 698 6.57 -27.05 -3.90
CA PRO A 698 5.17 -27.24 -4.29
C PRO A 698 5.05 -28.29 -5.40
N GLN A 699 3.94 -29.04 -5.40
CA GLN A 699 3.68 -30.07 -6.41
C GLN A 699 3.77 -29.54 -7.85
N GLN A 700 3.41 -28.26 -8.08
CA GLN A 700 3.52 -27.58 -9.38
C GLN A 700 4.96 -27.37 -9.85
N LYS A 701 5.93 -27.31 -8.93
CA LYS A 701 7.35 -27.09 -9.22
C LYS A 701 8.11 -28.39 -9.48
N LEU A 702 7.56 -29.55 -9.13
CA LEU A 702 8.21 -30.84 -9.40
C LEU A 702 8.53 -31.04 -10.90
N SER A 703 7.69 -30.54 -11.80
CA SER A 703 7.94 -30.60 -13.25
C SER A 703 9.01 -29.62 -13.76
N THR A 704 9.43 -28.66 -12.93
CA THR A 704 10.46 -27.67 -13.28
C THR A 704 11.87 -28.12 -12.91
N ILE A 705 12.00 -29.23 -12.18
CA ILE A 705 13.28 -29.83 -11.80
C ILE A 705 13.97 -30.38 -13.07
N ALA A 706 15.06 -29.74 -13.48
CA ALA A 706 15.80 -30.10 -14.68
C ALA A 706 16.75 -31.30 -14.49
N ASP A 707 17.18 -31.59 -13.26
CA ASP A 707 18.08 -32.71 -13.00
C ASP A 707 17.41 -34.06 -13.32
N GLN A 708 18.09 -34.88 -14.12
CA GLN A 708 17.64 -36.20 -14.56
C GLN A 708 17.39 -37.18 -13.39
N HIS A 709 18.04 -36.96 -12.23
CA HIS A 709 17.83 -37.75 -11.02
C HIS A 709 16.96 -37.02 -9.98
N GLY A 710 16.42 -35.84 -10.32
CA GLY A 710 15.59 -35.01 -9.45
C GLY A 710 16.30 -34.44 -8.22
N ARG A 711 17.64 -34.41 -8.19
CA ARG A 711 18.43 -33.94 -7.04
C ARG A 711 18.36 -32.43 -6.92
N GLN A 712 18.26 -31.91 -5.70
CA GLN A 712 18.11 -30.48 -5.42
C GLN A 712 19.12 -30.04 -4.36
N SER A 713 19.89 -28.98 -4.63
CA SER A 713 20.85 -28.38 -3.69
C SER A 713 20.16 -27.36 -2.79
N LEU A 714 19.94 -27.73 -1.53
CA LEU A 714 19.24 -26.86 -0.57
C LEU A 714 20.12 -25.70 -0.12
N LEU A 715 21.39 -25.98 0.18
CA LEU A 715 22.32 -25.00 0.74
C LEU A 715 23.76 -25.34 0.37
N ARG A 716 24.54 -24.31 0.02
CA ARG A 716 25.99 -24.41 -0.20
C ARG A 716 26.75 -23.36 0.59
N ILE A 717 27.96 -23.72 1.02
CA ILE A 717 28.91 -22.78 1.62
C ILE A 717 30.17 -22.75 0.75
N PHE A 718 30.51 -21.56 0.30
CA PHE A 718 31.68 -21.27 -0.53
C PHE A 718 32.67 -20.39 0.20
N ASN A 719 33.86 -20.25 -0.36
CA ASN A 719 34.90 -19.37 0.16
C ASN A 719 35.43 -18.39 -0.88
N THR A 720 36.01 -17.29 -0.41
CA THR A 720 36.41 -16.13 -1.25
C THR A 720 37.91 -16.04 -1.58
N GLY A 721 38.63 -17.16 -1.59
CA GLY A 721 40.07 -17.16 -1.91
C GLY A 721 40.39 -16.83 -3.37
N SER A 722 41.55 -16.22 -3.63
CA SER A 722 41.98 -15.79 -4.98
C SER A 722 42.94 -16.75 -5.70
N ALA A 723 43.13 -17.97 -5.19
CA ALA A 723 43.94 -18.97 -5.87
C ALA A 723 43.34 -19.29 -7.25
N ALA A 724 44.01 -18.83 -8.31
CA ALA A 724 43.57 -19.00 -9.69
C ALA A 724 43.26 -20.49 -9.99
N GLY A 725 42.02 -20.76 -10.43
CA GLY A 725 41.50 -22.09 -10.71
C GLY A 725 40.66 -22.72 -9.59
N PHE A 726 40.71 -22.21 -8.37
CA PHE A 726 40.01 -22.79 -7.22
C PHE A 726 38.79 -21.96 -6.78
N ASP A 727 38.50 -20.83 -7.43
CA ASP A 727 37.39 -19.91 -7.11
C ASP A 727 36.22 -20.10 -8.11
N PRO A 728 34.98 -20.37 -7.63
CA PRO A 728 34.56 -20.53 -6.24
C PRO A 728 34.87 -21.91 -5.63
N ALA A 729 35.44 -21.89 -4.41
CA ALA A 729 35.78 -23.08 -3.63
C ALA A 729 34.57 -23.57 -2.83
N LEU A 730 33.97 -24.71 -3.23
CA LEU A 730 32.81 -25.29 -2.58
C LEU A 730 33.25 -26.14 -1.38
N ILE A 731 32.85 -25.75 -0.17
CA ILE A 731 33.22 -26.45 1.08
C ILE A 731 32.12 -27.39 1.54
N VAL A 732 30.87 -26.95 1.46
CA VAL A 732 29.69 -27.65 1.95
C VAL A 732 28.60 -27.63 0.90
N ASN A 733 27.93 -28.76 0.70
CA ASN A 733 26.70 -28.84 -0.11
C ASN A 733 25.69 -29.79 0.53
N VAL A 734 24.46 -29.33 0.73
CA VAL A 734 23.33 -30.11 1.27
C VAL A 734 22.35 -30.41 0.14
N ILE A 735 22.10 -31.70 -0.11
CA ILE A 735 21.41 -32.17 -1.31
C ILE A 735 20.26 -33.08 -0.94
N ALA A 736 19.06 -32.74 -1.41
CA ALA A 736 17.89 -33.60 -1.35
C ALA A 736 17.83 -34.49 -2.59
N THR A 737 17.65 -35.79 -2.39
CA THR A 737 17.46 -36.79 -3.45
C THR A 737 16.05 -37.40 -3.30
N PRO A 738 15.22 -37.42 -4.35
CA PRO A 738 13.87 -37.96 -4.28
C PRO A 738 13.89 -39.48 -4.14
N ALA A 739 12.78 -40.06 -3.68
CA ALA A 739 12.62 -41.50 -3.58
C ALA A 739 12.61 -42.14 -4.99
N THR A 740 13.37 -43.22 -5.18
CA THR A 740 13.35 -44.00 -6.43
C THR A 740 12.48 -45.25 -6.25
N LYS A 741 11.65 -45.58 -7.24
CA LYS A 741 10.77 -46.75 -7.17
C LYS A 741 11.51 -48.07 -7.43
N TYR A 742 12.56 -48.08 -8.27
CA TYR A 742 13.31 -49.27 -8.66
C TYR A 742 14.81 -49.00 -8.85
N PRO A 743 15.71 -49.54 -8.01
CA PRO A 743 15.41 -50.18 -6.72
C PRO A 743 14.72 -49.19 -5.76
N GLN A 744 13.92 -49.71 -4.81
CA GLN A 744 13.26 -48.86 -3.80
C GLN A 744 14.32 -48.25 -2.89
N VAL A 745 14.54 -46.95 -3.05
CA VAL A 745 15.42 -46.15 -2.18
C VAL A 745 14.57 -45.00 -1.64
N PRO A 746 14.49 -44.83 -0.30
CA PRO A 746 13.72 -43.73 0.28
C PRO A 746 14.32 -42.38 -0.15
N ALA A 747 13.48 -41.33 -0.12
CA ALA A 747 13.98 -39.96 -0.25
C ALA A 747 15.04 -39.73 0.84
N LYS A 748 16.10 -39.00 0.54
CA LYS A 748 17.17 -38.75 1.50
C LYS A 748 17.77 -37.37 1.31
N VAL A 749 18.31 -36.84 2.39
CA VAL A 749 19.12 -35.62 2.35
C VAL A 749 20.52 -35.96 2.77
N GLN A 750 21.50 -35.50 2.00
CA GLN A 750 22.91 -35.75 2.22
C GLN A 750 23.66 -34.43 2.32
N ALA A 751 24.49 -34.27 3.36
CA ALA A 751 25.40 -33.14 3.48
C ALA A 751 26.83 -33.62 3.24
N PHE A 752 27.51 -33.00 2.27
CA PHE A 752 28.91 -33.24 1.93
C PHE A 752 29.76 -32.11 2.47
N LEU A 753 30.87 -32.42 3.16
CA LEU A 753 31.75 -31.42 3.75
C LEU A 753 33.22 -31.78 3.56
N ARG A 754 34.04 -30.82 3.12
CA ARG A 754 35.50 -30.98 2.99
C ARG A 754 36.26 -29.65 3.23
N PRO A 755 36.40 -29.22 4.49
CA PRO A 755 36.94 -27.90 4.85
C PRO A 755 38.47 -27.80 4.93
N GLY A 756 39.19 -28.93 4.94
CA GLY A 756 40.66 -28.93 4.96
C GLY A 756 41.26 -28.39 3.65
N ILE A 757 42.40 -27.69 3.75
CA ILE A 757 43.10 -27.13 2.58
C ILE A 757 44.09 -28.10 1.92
N ASP A 758 44.39 -29.23 2.57
CA ASP A 758 45.31 -30.24 2.04
C ASP A 758 44.66 -31.13 0.97
N ALA A 759 45.45 -31.67 0.05
CA ALA A 759 44.97 -32.62 -0.97
C ALA A 759 44.39 -33.90 -0.36
N SER A 760 44.94 -34.32 0.79
CA SER A 760 44.58 -35.53 1.53
C SER A 760 43.44 -35.32 2.53
N ALA A 761 42.85 -34.11 2.59
CA ALA A 761 41.76 -33.82 3.52
C ALA A 761 40.59 -34.80 3.30
N PRO A 762 40.03 -35.40 4.37
CA PRO A 762 38.95 -36.38 4.25
C PRO A 762 37.61 -35.73 3.84
N LEU A 763 36.71 -36.52 3.26
CA LEU A 763 35.34 -36.13 2.94
C LEU A 763 34.39 -36.65 4.03
N LEU A 764 33.57 -35.76 4.60
CA LEU A 764 32.45 -36.15 5.46
C LEU A 764 31.16 -36.20 4.64
N THR A 765 30.39 -37.27 4.79
CA THR A 765 29.03 -37.40 4.22
C THR A 765 28.05 -37.78 5.31
N LEU A 766 27.16 -36.86 5.68
CA LEU A 766 26.04 -37.11 6.59
C LEU A 766 24.81 -37.47 5.75
N THR A 767 24.15 -38.60 6.04
CA THR A 767 22.97 -39.05 5.28
C THR A 767 21.78 -39.28 6.20
N VAL A 768 20.65 -38.67 5.85
CA VAL A 768 19.37 -38.82 6.55
C VAL A 768 18.33 -39.39 5.59
N PRO A 769 17.85 -40.63 5.78
CA PRO A 769 16.72 -41.16 5.03
C PRO A 769 15.41 -40.56 5.58
N LEU A 770 14.56 -40.08 4.69
CA LEU A 770 13.25 -39.50 4.98
C LEU A 770 12.14 -40.51 4.69
N SER A 771 10.98 -40.33 5.35
CA SER A 771 9.78 -41.13 5.04
C SER A 771 9.11 -40.65 3.74
N GLY A 772 8.45 -41.57 3.03
CA GLY A 772 7.65 -41.26 1.84
C GLY A 772 8.43 -40.52 0.74
N SER A 773 7.88 -39.41 0.25
CA SER A 773 8.49 -38.53 -0.74
C SER A 773 9.50 -37.53 -0.14
N GLY A 774 9.64 -37.49 1.19
CA GLY A 774 10.49 -36.52 1.89
C GLY A 774 10.15 -35.07 1.53
N ILE A 775 11.17 -34.22 1.37
CA ILE A 775 11.06 -32.79 1.02
C ILE A 775 10.26 -32.53 -0.29
N PHE A 776 10.03 -33.55 -1.11
CA PHE A 776 9.28 -33.48 -2.38
C PHE A 776 7.77 -33.72 -2.23
N ASP A 777 7.25 -33.81 -0.99
CA ASP A 777 5.83 -34.02 -0.70
C ASP A 777 4.95 -32.77 -0.89
N GLY A 778 5.55 -31.58 -0.99
CA GLY A 778 4.81 -30.33 -1.12
C GLY A 778 4.58 -29.59 0.18
N ASP A 779 5.04 -30.15 1.31
CA ASP A 779 4.92 -29.54 2.64
C ASP A 779 6.20 -28.75 3.00
N THR A 780 6.19 -28.11 4.16
CA THR A 780 7.29 -27.29 4.66
C THR A 780 8.24 -28.09 5.54
N TRP A 781 9.54 -28.00 5.21
CA TRP A 781 10.61 -28.71 5.89
C TRP A 781 11.65 -27.72 6.41
N ASN A 782 12.01 -27.83 7.69
CA ASN A 782 13.15 -27.12 8.24
C ASN A 782 14.40 -28.00 8.10
N VAL A 783 15.48 -27.44 7.57
CA VAL A 783 16.77 -28.11 7.41
C VAL A 783 17.85 -27.29 8.10
N ALA A 784 18.59 -27.92 9.00
CA ALA A 784 19.68 -27.31 9.74
C ALA A 784 20.98 -28.14 9.61
N LEU A 785 22.09 -27.45 9.37
CA LEU A 785 23.43 -28.01 9.35
C LEU A 785 24.30 -27.21 10.31
N GLY A 786 25.02 -27.89 11.19
CA GLY A 786 25.90 -27.21 12.11
C GLY A 786 27.16 -27.98 12.46
N ARG A 787 28.06 -27.25 13.11
CA ARG A 787 29.37 -27.67 13.56
C ARG A 787 29.57 -27.24 15.01
N ALA A 788 29.81 -28.20 15.89
CA ALA A 788 30.40 -27.96 17.20
C ALA A 788 31.91 -28.16 17.09
N ARG A 789 32.67 -27.12 17.42
CA ARG A 789 34.15 -27.14 17.32
C ARG A 789 34.74 -28.07 18.39
N ASN A 790 35.81 -28.78 18.06
CA ASN A 790 36.45 -29.79 18.91
C ASN A 790 36.72 -29.33 20.36
N ASP A 791 37.24 -28.12 20.56
CA ASP A 791 37.53 -27.52 21.86
C ASP A 791 36.29 -27.15 22.69
N SER A 792 35.11 -26.98 22.07
CA SER A 792 33.87 -26.62 22.78
C SER A 792 33.35 -27.73 23.69
N PHE A 793 33.66 -28.99 23.37
CA PHE A 793 33.24 -30.17 24.15
C PHE A 793 34.43 -31.03 24.62
N GLY A 794 35.65 -30.48 24.60
CA GLY A 794 36.85 -31.12 25.15
C GLY A 794 37.47 -32.22 24.27
N SER A 795 37.25 -32.18 22.95
CA SER A 795 37.91 -33.06 21.97
C SER A 795 39.18 -32.39 21.42
N GLU A 796 40.31 -33.08 21.43
CA GLU A 796 41.58 -32.51 20.95
C GLU A 796 41.72 -32.55 19.42
N VAL A 797 41.03 -33.47 18.74
CA VAL A 797 41.29 -33.79 17.33
C VAL A 797 40.07 -33.54 16.44
N SER A 798 38.89 -34.04 16.82
CA SER A 798 37.72 -34.07 15.94
C SER A 798 36.62 -33.11 16.38
N SER A 799 36.11 -32.32 15.44
CA SER A 799 34.90 -31.51 15.61
C SER A 799 33.66 -32.36 15.34
N SER A 800 32.51 -31.95 15.83
CA SER A 800 31.25 -32.68 15.62
C SER A 800 30.36 -31.94 14.63
N TYR A 801 29.96 -32.61 13.55
CA TYR A 801 29.00 -32.08 12.59
C TYR A 801 27.66 -32.80 12.72
N TYR A 802 26.58 -32.05 12.51
CA TYR A 802 25.23 -32.60 12.55
C TYR A 802 24.36 -32.05 11.42
N LEU A 803 23.43 -32.89 10.96
CA LEU A 803 22.37 -32.55 10.02
C LEU A 803 21.04 -32.90 10.67
N ARG A 804 20.13 -31.92 10.72
CA ARG A 804 18.80 -32.06 11.32
C ARG A 804 17.73 -31.61 10.35
N ILE A 805 16.65 -32.37 10.28
CA ILE A 805 15.55 -32.16 9.35
C ILE A 805 14.26 -32.46 10.07
N ALA A 806 13.29 -31.55 9.97
CA ALA A 806 11.98 -31.76 10.57
C ALA A 806 10.85 -31.21 9.70
N LYS A 807 9.70 -31.88 9.79
CA LYS A 807 8.45 -31.51 9.15
C LYS A 807 7.47 -31.02 10.20
N THR A 808 6.78 -29.93 9.89
CA THR A 808 5.75 -29.35 10.75
C THR A 808 4.37 -29.40 10.10
N ASP A 809 3.36 -29.53 10.95
CA ASP A 809 1.95 -29.39 10.60
C ASP A 809 1.19 -28.76 11.77
N ASP A 810 0.40 -27.73 11.46
CA ASP A 810 -0.36 -26.92 12.42
C ASP A 810 0.43 -26.49 13.67
N GLY A 811 1.72 -26.16 13.50
CA GLY A 811 2.62 -25.75 14.58
C GLY A 811 3.18 -26.89 15.45
N SER A 812 2.86 -28.14 15.15
CA SER A 812 3.43 -29.34 15.78
C SER A 812 4.50 -29.99 14.89
N ILE A 813 5.46 -30.69 15.49
CA ILE A 813 6.50 -31.44 14.76
C ILE A 813 5.97 -32.86 14.52
N ILE A 814 5.75 -33.26 13.26
CA ILE A 814 5.30 -34.62 12.92
C ILE A 814 6.52 -35.54 12.75
N GLU A 815 7.49 -35.10 11.96
CA GLU A 815 8.66 -35.90 11.60
C GLU A 815 9.93 -35.18 12.05
N GLU A 816 10.83 -35.92 12.71
CA GLU A 816 12.11 -35.42 13.19
C GLU A 816 13.21 -36.41 12.82
N TYR A 817 14.26 -35.92 12.17
CA TYR A 817 15.42 -36.70 11.80
C TYR A 817 16.71 -35.96 12.16
N THR A 818 17.61 -36.63 12.87
CA THR A 818 18.89 -36.05 13.29
C THR A 818 20.02 -37.06 13.07
N THR A 819 21.13 -36.63 12.49
CA THR A 819 22.38 -37.40 12.42
C THR A 819 23.55 -36.54 12.89
N GLN A 820 24.52 -37.15 13.57
CA GLN A 820 25.70 -36.46 14.09
C GLN A 820 26.92 -37.38 13.97
N GLN A 821 28.07 -36.83 13.59
CA GLN A 821 29.31 -37.57 13.45
C GLN A 821 30.52 -36.71 13.86
N TYR A 822 31.46 -37.31 14.59
CA TYR A 822 32.77 -36.72 14.83
C TYR A 822 33.64 -36.82 13.58
N PHE A 823 34.29 -35.72 13.21
CA PHE A 823 35.05 -35.59 11.99
C PHE A 823 36.38 -34.88 12.27
N ASP A 824 37.47 -35.55 11.89
CA ASP A 824 38.79 -34.93 11.84
C ASP A 824 38.91 -34.15 10.53
N GLU A 825 38.79 -32.83 10.64
CA GLU A 825 38.72 -31.90 9.51
C GLU A 825 40.09 -31.70 8.83
N ILE A 826 41.16 -32.18 9.46
CA ILE A 826 42.52 -31.78 9.15
C ILE A 826 43.37 -33.01 8.76
N ALA A 827 44.15 -32.88 7.69
CA ALA A 827 45.13 -33.89 7.27
C ALA A 827 46.44 -33.20 6.84
N GLY A 828 47.59 -33.83 7.13
CA GLY A 828 48.91 -33.37 6.66
C GLY A 828 49.79 -32.68 7.72
N THR A 829 50.95 -32.17 7.29
CA THR A 829 52.00 -31.55 8.14
C THR A 829 51.71 -30.10 8.56
N THR A 830 50.74 -29.44 7.92
CA THR A 830 50.36 -28.03 8.20
C THR A 830 48.85 -27.96 8.48
N PRO A 831 48.42 -28.28 9.71
CA PRO A 831 47.02 -28.50 10.04
C PRO A 831 46.20 -27.20 9.99
N THR A 832 45.45 -26.96 8.92
CA THR A 832 44.70 -25.71 8.73
C THR A 832 43.31 -25.96 8.13
N ASN A 833 42.30 -25.36 8.76
CA ASN A 833 40.90 -25.42 8.37
C ASN A 833 40.44 -24.03 7.92
N VAL A 834 39.84 -23.98 6.72
CA VAL A 834 39.32 -22.75 6.09
C VAL A 834 38.33 -21.99 6.96
N PHE A 835 37.49 -22.67 7.75
CA PHE A 835 36.52 -22.00 8.64
C PHE A 835 37.18 -21.17 9.75
N GLN A 836 38.42 -21.50 10.13
CA GLN A 836 39.13 -20.92 11.26
C GLN A 836 40.27 -20.00 10.85
N SER A 837 40.78 -20.12 9.61
CA SER A 837 41.94 -19.38 9.15
C SER A 837 41.60 -18.40 8.03
N TYR A 838 42.01 -17.14 8.20
CA TYR A 838 42.06 -16.15 7.14
C TYR A 838 43.34 -16.32 6.30
N GLY A 839 43.23 -16.25 4.96
CA GLY A 839 44.38 -16.30 4.06
C GLY A 839 44.03 -15.99 2.61
N ALA A 840 44.82 -15.12 1.95
CA ALA A 840 44.50 -14.58 0.62
C ALA A 840 44.23 -15.65 -0.46
N SER A 841 44.91 -16.80 -0.41
CA SER A 841 44.79 -17.86 -1.42
C SER A 841 43.49 -18.65 -1.31
N TYR A 842 43.08 -19.01 -0.09
CA TYR A 842 41.96 -19.93 0.13
C TYR A 842 40.77 -19.27 0.81
N ASN A 843 40.97 -18.28 1.70
CA ASN A 843 39.94 -17.55 2.46
C ASN A 843 40.27 -16.05 2.62
N ALA A 844 39.99 -15.23 1.60
CA ALA A 844 40.37 -13.81 1.64
C ALA A 844 39.38 -12.91 2.39
N SER A 845 38.13 -13.33 2.62
CA SER A 845 37.10 -12.47 3.24
C SER A 845 36.06 -13.24 4.06
N GLY A 846 36.25 -14.54 4.28
CA GLY A 846 35.28 -15.42 4.94
C GLY A 846 34.45 -16.25 3.97
N SER A 847 33.71 -17.20 4.53
CA SER A 847 32.82 -18.05 3.75
C SER A 847 31.49 -17.35 3.48
N TYR A 848 30.81 -17.64 2.37
CA TYR A 848 29.48 -17.13 2.05
C TYR A 848 28.51 -18.28 1.74
N ILE A 849 27.22 -18.04 1.96
CA ILE A 849 26.16 -19.01 1.69
C ILE A 849 25.58 -18.72 0.30
N ALA A 850 25.30 -19.77 -0.47
CA ALA A 850 24.65 -19.67 -1.76
C ALA A 850 23.52 -20.70 -1.93
N ILE A 851 22.37 -20.26 -2.44
CA ILE A 851 21.16 -21.06 -2.68
C ILE A 851 20.67 -20.79 -4.10
N GLY A 852 20.29 -21.83 -4.86
CA GLY A 852 19.76 -21.69 -6.23
C GLY A 852 20.72 -22.09 -7.36
N GLY A 853 20.23 -22.04 -8.59
CA GLY A 853 21.00 -22.39 -9.79
C GLY A 853 21.99 -21.31 -10.22
N GLY A 854 22.59 -21.48 -11.41
CA GLY A 854 23.34 -20.41 -12.09
C GLY A 854 24.79 -20.18 -11.65
N GLN A 855 25.28 -20.85 -10.61
CA GLN A 855 26.69 -20.78 -10.19
C GLN A 855 27.54 -21.89 -10.83
N SER A 856 28.63 -21.52 -11.50
CA SER A 856 29.59 -22.49 -12.07
C SER A 856 30.60 -22.94 -11.01
N ILE A 857 30.75 -24.25 -10.81
CA ILE A 857 31.76 -24.82 -9.91
C ILE A 857 32.93 -25.34 -10.77
N PRO A 858 34.15 -24.78 -10.62
CA PRO A 858 35.32 -25.30 -11.33
C PRO A 858 35.68 -26.69 -10.78
N VAL A 859 35.93 -27.66 -11.66
CA VAL A 859 36.23 -29.06 -11.27
C VAL A 859 37.55 -29.54 -11.86
N SER A 860 38.36 -30.22 -11.05
CA SER A 860 39.64 -30.83 -11.46
C SER A 860 40.17 -31.75 -10.36
N ILE A 861 40.95 -32.76 -10.74
CA ILE A 861 41.70 -33.60 -9.78
C ILE A 861 42.73 -32.81 -8.95
N ALA A 862 43.12 -31.63 -9.41
CA ALA A 862 44.06 -30.75 -8.70
C ALA A 862 43.35 -29.85 -7.68
N TYR A 863 42.02 -29.70 -7.78
CA TYR A 863 41.24 -28.81 -6.93
C TYR A 863 41.07 -29.38 -5.52
N LYS A 864 40.89 -28.49 -4.55
CA LYS A 864 40.66 -28.82 -3.14
C LYS A 864 39.17 -28.80 -2.83
N HIS A 865 38.79 -29.19 -1.62
CA HIS A 865 37.40 -29.18 -1.17
C HIS A 865 36.50 -30.08 -2.02
N LEU A 866 35.22 -29.73 -2.20
CA LEU A 866 34.26 -30.54 -2.98
C LEU A 866 34.46 -30.44 -4.51
N ASN A 867 35.32 -29.53 -4.96
CA ASN A 867 35.70 -29.35 -6.37
C ASN A 867 36.59 -30.49 -6.91
N ASP A 868 37.17 -31.31 -6.03
CA ASP A 868 38.02 -32.44 -6.37
C ASP A 868 37.22 -33.60 -7.01
N THR A 869 37.59 -33.99 -8.23
CA THR A 869 36.93 -35.08 -8.95
C THR A 869 37.51 -36.47 -8.65
N LEU A 870 38.63 -36.57 -7.94
CA LEU A 870 39.25 -37.85 -7.58
C LEU A 870 38.67 -38.44 -6.30
N ASN A 871 38.45 -37.60 -5.28
CA ASN A 871 38.06 -38.05 -3.93
C ASN A 871 36.59 -37.73 -3.57
N VAL A 872 35.85 -37.00 -4.43
CA VAL A 872 34.48 -36.55 -4.14
C VAL A 872 33.54 -36.90 -5.29
N ASP A 873 32.44 -37.58 -4.94
CA ASP A 873 31.39 -37.97 -5.88
C ASP A 873 30.71 -36.77 -6.56
N ASP A 874 30.28 -36.96 -7.82
CA ASP A 874 29.58 -35.92 -8.60
C ASP A 874 28.31 -35.39 -7.95
N ILE A 875 27.65 -36.21 -7.12
CA ILE A 875 26.46 -35.77 -6.39
C ILE A 875 26.77 -34.54 -5.53
N ALA A 876 27.94 -34.44 -4.89
CA ALA A 876 28.29 -33.33 -4.01
C ALA A 876 28.40 -31.96 -4.72
N ARG A 877 28.37 -31.94 -6.06
CA ARG A 877 28.53 -30.73 -6.90
C ARG A 877 27.25 -30.29 -7.61
N VAL A 878 26.09 -30.90 -7.29
CA VAL A 878 24.79 -30.44 -7.81
C VAL A 878 24.50 -29.03 -7.29
N THR A 879 24.05 -28.14 -8.19
CA THR A 879 23.78 -26.73 -7.90
C THR A 879 22.32 -26.36 -7.94
N ASP A 880 21.50 -27.12 -8.64
CA ASP A 880 20.16 -26.68 -9.01
C ASP A 880 19.19 -26.78 -7.84
N TYR A 881 18.34 -25.76 -7.70
CA TYR A 881 17.24 -25.75 -6.74
C TYR A 881 16.03 -25.04 -7.35
N ALA A 882 14.92 -25.77 -7.45
CA ALA A 882 13.64 -25.34 -7.99
C ALA A 882 12.56 -25.58 -6.92
N GLY A 883 12.30 -24.56 -6.12
CA GLY A 883 11.40 -24.61 -4.99
C GLY A 883 11.34 -23.29 -4.26
N TRP A 884 10.74 -23.29 -3.08
CA TRP A 884 10.56 -22.12 -2.24
C TRP A 884 11.50 -22.18 -1.04
N VAL A 885 12.10 -21.04 -0.67
CA VAL A 885 13.02 -20.90 0.47
C VAL A 885 12.59 -19.75 1.35
N SER A 886 12.68 -19.90 2.66
CA SER A 886 12.36 -18.87 3.65
C SER A 886 13.25 -18.98 4.89
N HIS A 887 13.34 -17.90 5.67
CA HIS A 887 14.01 -17.84 6.98
C HIS A 887 15.42 -18.45 7.00
N LEU A 888 16.33 -17.94 6.15
CA LEU A 888 17.73 -18.32 6.22
C LEU A 888 18.40 -17.63 7.40
N LYS A 889 18.84 -18.44 8.37
CA LYS A 889 19.53 -17.97 9.57
C LYS A 889 20.92 -18.56 9.69
N PHE A 890 21.87 -17.72 10.09
CA PHE A 890 23.23 -18.15 10.42
C PHE A 890 23.61 -17.73 11.83
N TRP A 891 24.02 -18.71 12.62
CA TRP A 891 24.42 -18.57 14.01
C TRP A 891 25.92 -18.86 14.14
N SER A 892 26.65 -18.02 14.87
CA SER A 892 28.05 -18.29 15.26
C SER A 892 28.15 -19.09 16.57
N LYS A 893 27.19 -19.99 16.77
CA LYS A 893 27.01 -20.90 17.92
C LYS A 893 26.54 -22.26 17.40
N ASP A 894 26.86 -23.35 18.10
CA ASP A 894 26.12 -24.59 17.91
C ASP A 894 24.72 -24.52 18.51
N MET A 895 23.78 -25.27 17.93
CA MET A 895 22.39 -25.25 18.37
C MET A 895 22.05 -26.54 19.10
N SER A 896 21.51 -26.42 20.31
CA SER A 896 20.95 -27.57 21.03
C SER A 896 19.70 -28.09 20.31
N ILE A 897 19.32 -29.35 20.57
CA ILE A 897 18.12 -29.95 19.96
C ILE A 897 16.86 -29.19 20.41
N GLN A 898 16.83 -28.70 21.65
CA GLN A 898 15.69 -27.97 22.19
C GLN A 898 15.52 -26.58 21.55
N GLU A 899 16.60 -25.82 21.37
CA GLU A 899 16.59 -24.54 20.62
C GLU A 899 16.12 -24.78 19.18
N TRP A 900 16.68 -25.77 18.50
CA TRP A 900 16.30 -26.09 17.12
C TRP A 900 14.81 -26.47 17.01
N LYS A 901 14.29 -27.29 17.94
CA LYS A 901 12.85 -27.63 17.96
C LYS A 901 11.95 -26.39 18.10
N GLU A 902 12.37 -25.37 18.83
CA GLU A 902 11.63 -24.12 18.90
C GLU A 902 11.62 -23.40 17.55
N HIS A 903 12.77 -23.31 16.88
CA HIS A 903 12.87 -22.69 15.55
C HIS A 903 12.09 -23.46 14.49
N VAL A 904 11.97 -24.78 14.63
CA VAL A 904 11.13 -25.59 13.74
C VAL A 904 9.65 -25.28 13.95
N ARG A 905 9.20 -25.23 15.22
CA ARG A 905 7.79 -24.91 15.56
C ARG A 905 7.41 -23.48 15.20
N ASN A 906 8.34 -22.54 15.38
CA ASN A 906 8.21 -21.14 14.99
C ASN A 906 9.44 -20.69 14.19
N PRO A 907 9.35 -20.69 12.84
CA PRO A 907 10.43 -20.22 11.98
C PRO A 907 10.83 -18.76 12.19
N SER A 908 9.99 -17.93 12.81
CA SER A 908 10.33 -16.55 13.17
C SER A 908 11.07 -16.42 14.51
N SER A 909 11.16 -17.50 15.30
CA SER A 909 11.82 -17.50 16.61
C SER A 909 13.34 -17.32 16.47
N TRP A 910 13.93 -16.50 17.33
CA TRP A 910 15.39 -16.38 17.52
C TRP A 910 15.75 -16.87 18.93
N GLY A 911 15.00 -17.87 19.38
CA GLY A 911 15.05 -18.41 20.72
C GLY A 911 16.41 -19.01 21.04
N VAL A 912 17.06 -18.48 22.07
CA VAL A 912 18.29 -19.05 22.60
C VAL A 912 18.06 -19.59 24.01
N ALA A 913 18.84 -20.60 24.41
CA ALA A 913 18.77 -21.19 25.74
C ALA A 913 19.18 -20.19 26.84
N ASP A 914 20.13 -19.29 26.57
CA ASP A 914 20.54 -18.21 27.48
C ASP A 914 20.52 -16.84 26.77
N PRO A 915 19.36 -16.14 26.78
CA PRO A 915 19.24 -14.84 26.15
C PRO A 915 20.11 -13.75 26.78
N LYS A 916 20.55 -13.91 28.04
CA LYS A 916 21.39 -12.92 28.71
C LYS A 916 22.77 -12.79 28.07
N LYS A 917 23.20 -13.82 27.32
CA LYS A 917 24.53 -13.89 26.69
C LYS A 917 24.46 -13.96 25.17
N ASN A 918 23.59 -14.82 24.64
CA ASN A 918 23.59 -15.23 23.24
C ASN A 918 22.59 -14.46 22.36
N TYR A 919 21.81 -13.55 22.95
CA TYR A 919 20.92 -12.68 22.19
C TYR A 919 21.68 -11.50 21.56
N ASN A 920 21.08 -10.93 20.52
CA ASN A 920 21.64 -9.78 19.82
C ASN A 920 21.84 -8.59 20.79
N PHE A 921 22.81 -7.71 20.49
CA PHE A 921 23.18 -6.50 21.27
C PHE A 921 24.01 -6.70 22.55
N VAL A 922 24.12 -7.92 23.10
CA VAL A 922 25.09 -8.18 24.19
C VAL A 922 26.52 -8.17 23.62
N LYS A 923 27.40 -7.33 24.19
CA LYS A 923 28.78 -7.13 23.70
C LYS A 923 29.89 -7.29 24.74
N ASN A 924 29.56 -7.24 26.02
CA ASN A 924 30.56 -7.15 27.10
C ASN A 924 30.76 -8.46 27.87
N VAL A 925 29.77 -9.36 27.86
CA VAL A 925 29.78 -10.60 28.64
C VAL A 925 30.61 -11.67 27.92
N SER A 926 31.42 -12.44 28.64
CA SER A 926 32.12 -13.57 28.03
C SER A 926 31.10 -14.57 27.45
N GLY A 927 31.25 -14.92 26.17
CA GLY A 927 30.30 -15.75 25.41
C GLY A 927 29.44 -14.95 24.42
N SER A 928 29.52 -13.60 24.43
CA SER A 928 28.73 -12.74 23.52
C SER A 928 29.02 -12.93 22.02
N PHE A 929 30.11 -13.64 21.67
CA PHE A 929 30.41 -13.99 20.28
C PHE A 929 29.43 -15.03 19.71
N GLU A 930 28.81 -15.85 20.55
CA GLU A 930 27.92 -16.93 20.14
C GLU A 930 26.47 -16.46 19.97
N LYS A 931 26.11 -15.93 18.79
CA LYS A 931 24.79 -15.36 18.54
C LYS A 931 24.36 -15.42 17.07
N LEU A 932 23.15 -14.95 16.79
CA LEU A 932 22.61 -14.80 15.44
C LEU A 932 23.38 -13.71 14.68
N ARG A 933 23.84 -14.03 13.47
CA ARG A 933 24.62 -13.11 12.62
C ARG A 933 23.93 -12.73 11.32
N LEU A 934 23.04 -13.59 10.82
CA LEU A 934 22.26 -13.33 9.64
C LEU A 934 20.85 -13.88 9.84
N ASP A 935 19.84 -13.09 9.50
CA ASP A 935 18.44 -13.50 9.42
C ASP A 935 17.82 -12.78 8.22
N THR A 936 17.48 -13.54 7.19
CA THR A 936 17.03 -13.01 5.90
C THR A 936 16.03 -13.95 5.24
N LEU A 937 15.57 -13.60 4.03
CA LEU A 937 14.54 -14.33 3.28
C LEU A 937 13.20 -14.38 4.03
N THR A 938 12.84 -13.26 4.67
CA THR A 938 11.59 -13.07 5.39
C THR A 938 10.78 -11.93 4.75
N LYS A 939 9.72 -11.47 5.42
CA LYS A 939 8.80 -10.46 4.88
C LYS A 939 9.52 -9.11 4.69
N GLN A 940 9.58 -8.64 3.44
CA GLN A 940 10.21 -7.37 3.07
C GLN A 940 9.33 -6.51 2.13
N PRO A 941 9.57 -5.19 2.06
CA PRO A 941 8.80 -4.28 1.20
C PRO A 941 9.12 -4.47 -0.29
N GLN A 942 10.39 -4.67 -0.66
CA GLN A 942 10.78 -4.90 -2.05
C GLN A 942 10.57 -6.36 -2.43
N ARG A 943 9.64 -6.64 -3.34
CA ARG A 943 9.27 -8.01 -3.76
C ARG A 943 9.51 -8.31 -5.23
N ILE A 944 9.80 -7.28 -6.02
CA ILE A 944 9.92 -7.35 -7.48
C ILE A 944 11.39 -7.27 -7.85
N ALA A 945 11.82 -8.12 -8.80
CA ALA A 945 13.15 -8.04 -9.37
C ALA A 945 13.29 -6.81 -10.28
N ASP A 946 14.45 -6.17 -10.25
CA ASP A 946 14.77 -5.02 -11.10
C ASP A 946 14.82 -5.39 -12.60
N SER A 947 15.07 -4.39 -13.46
CA SER A 947 15.15 -4.60 -14.91
C SER A 947 16.20 -5.65 -15.35
N LEU A 948 17.22 -5.90 -14.51
CA LEU A 948 18.31 -6.85 -14.74
C LEU A 948 18.06 -8.21 -14.06
N GLY A 949 16.94 -8.39 -13.37
CA GLY A 949 16.62 -9.63 -12.65
C GLY A 949 17.30 -9.75 -11.28
N ASN A 950 17.71 -8.64 -10.68
CA ASN A 950 18.33 -8.59 -9.35
C ASN A 950 17.33 -8.14 -8.28
N ILE A 951 17.54 -8.60 -7.06
CA ILE A 951 16.80 -8.19 -5.86
C ILE A 951 17.72 -8.21 -4.65
N GLU A 952 17.60 -7.24 -3.76
CA GLU A 952 18.30 -7.25 -2.48
C GLU A 952 17.37 -7.76 -1.38
N PHE A 953 17.88 -8.66 -0.55
CA PHE A 953 17.19 -9.17 0.63
C PHE A 953 17.73 -8.51 1.89
N LEU A 954 16.81 -8.03 2.73
CA LEU A 954 17.15 -7.35 3.97
C LEU A 954 17.66 -8.34 5.03
N ASP A 955 18.62 -7.87 5.84
CA ASP A 955 19.10 -8.56 7.04
C ASP A 955 18.48 -7.92 8.29
N PHE A 956 17.77 -8.74 9.08
CA PHE A 956 17.04 -8.30 10.27
C PHE A 956 17.89 -8.33 11.56
N THR A 957 19.13 -8.80 11.49
CA THR A 957 20.05 -8.83 12.66
C THR A 957 20.71 -7.49 12.97
N GLN A 958 20.50 -6.48 12.11
CA GLN A 958 21.15 -5.16 12.16
C GLN A 958 22.68 -5.21 12.00
N THR A 959 23.24 -6.34 11.54
CA THR A 959 24.69 -6.45 11.25
C THR A 959 25.08 -5.86 9.90
N ARG A 960 24.08 -5.43 9.09
CA ARG A 960 24.21 -4.82 7.76
C ARG A 960 24.85 -5.76 6.74
N MET A 961 24.58 -7.07 6.88
CA MET A 961 24.98 -8.04 5.86
C MET A 961 24.00 -7.98 4.70
N ALA A 962 24.46 -7.60 3.51
CA ALA A 962 23.63 -7.60 2.32
C ALA A 962 23.48 -9.04 1.79
N VAL A 963 22.28 -9.39 1.33
CA VAL A 963 22.05 -10.65 0.63
C VAL A 963 21.49 -10.32 -0.74
N SER A 964 22.21 -10.73 -1.79
CA SER A 964 21.85 -10.39 -3.17
C SER A 964 21.25 -11.60 -3.88
N GLY A 965 20.09 -11.41 -4.49
CA GLY A 965 19.48 -12.30 -5.45
C GLY A 965 19.75 -11.84 -6.89
N THR A 966 20.14 -12.75 -7.75
CA THR A 966 20.40 -12.51 -9.19
C THR A 966 19.76 -13.61 -10.03
N GLY A 967 19.53 -13.37 -11.33
CA GLY A 967 19.00 -14.38 -12.24
C GLY A 967 17.50 -14.64 -12.12
N PHE A 968 16.75 -13.73 -11.47
CA PHE A 968 15.30 -13.73 -11.48
C PHE A 968 14.75 -13.15 -12.79
N THR A 969 13.49 -13.45 -13.12
CA THR A 969 12.87 -12.88 -14.32
C THR A 969 12.54 -11.41 -14.08
N SER A 970 13.01 -10.53 -14.97
CA SER A 970 12.81 -9.08 -14.89
C SER A 970 11.33 -8.71 -14.71
N GLY A 971 11.03 -7.87 -13.71
CA GLY A 971 9.66 -7.41 -13.42
C GLY A 971 8.71 -8.44 -12.79
N THR A 972 9.21 -9.62 -12.39
CA THR A 972 8.38 -10.64 -11.70
C THR A 972 8.45 -10.50 -10.18
N GLU A 973 7.36 -10.89 -9.49
CA GLU A 973 7.33 -10.99 -8.03
C GLU A 973 8.12 -12.23 -7.58
N VAL A 974 9.20 -11.99 -6.85
CA VAL A 974 10.13 -13.02 -6.35
C VAL A 974 9.67 -13.56 -4.99
N VAL A 975 9.05 -12.71 -4.18
CA VAL A 975 8.60 -13.04 -2.82
C VAL A 975 7.12 -13.44 -2.86
N VAL A 976 6.84 -14.73 -2.70
CA VAL A 976 5.50 -15.31 -2.70
C VAL A 976 5.02 -15.50 -1.26
N GLY A 977 3.76 -15.19 -0.98
CA GLY A 977 3.14 -15.42 0.32
C GLY A 977 2.48 -16.79 0.39
N ASP A 978 2.66 -17.51 1.50
CA ASP A 978 1.93 -18.73 1.81
C ASP A 978 1.45 -18.74 3.26
N ILE A 979 0.31 -19.36 3.53
CA ILE A 979 -0.28 -19.40 4.88
C ILE A 979 0.45 -20.48 5.68
N PHE A 980 1.16 -20.05 6.72
CA PHE A 980 1.92 -20.92 7.61
C PHE A 980 1.24 -21.00 8.98
N SER A 981 1.12 -22.21 9.52
CA SER A 981 0.59 -22.45 10.86
C SER A 981 1.75 -22.81 11.78
N TYR A 982 2.00 -22.01 12.81
CA TYR A 982 3.13 -22.17 13.72
C TYR A 982 2.68 -22.10 15.18
N SER A 983 3.49 -22.65 16.08
CA SER A 983 3.26 -22.53 17.53
C SER A 983 4.38 -21.77 18.21
N HIS A 984 4.03 -20.86 19.12
CA HIS A 984 4.99 -20.14 19.95
C HIS A 984 4.67 -20.36 21.43
N LEU A 985 5.61 -20.01 22.31
CA LEU A 985 5.40 -20.07 23.76
C LEU A 985 4.29 -19.08 24.18
N ALA A 986 3.43 -19.47 25.13
CA ALA A 986 2.27 -18.64 25.49
C ALA A 986 2.66 -17.38 26.29
N THR A 987 2.44 -16.20 25.71
CA THR A 987 2.83 -14.90 26.30
C THR A 987 2.23 -14.64 27.68
N LYS A 988 1.01 -15.13 27.92
CA LYS A 988 0.19 -14.85 29.12
C LYS A 988 -0.07 -16.12 29.92
N PHE A 989 1.02 -16.77 30.35
CA PHE A 989 0.96 -18.03 31.10
C PHE A 989 0.37 -17.92 32.52
N ASP A 990 0.18 -16.71 33.03
CA ASP A 990 -0.42 -16.40 34.34
C ASP A 990 -1.94 -16.14 34.28
N GLU A 991 -2.50 -16.03 33.08
CA GLU A 991 -3.94 -15.85 32.89
C GLU A 991 -4.69 -17.18 32.86
N VAL A 992 -5.85 -17.20 33.53
CA VAL A 992 -6.82 -18.29 33.44
C VAL A 992 -7.70 -18.04 32.21
N SER A 993 -7.12 -18.36 31.04
CA SER A 993 -7.81 -18.47 29.76
C SER A 993 -7.49 -19.81 29.11
N THR A 994 -8.48 -20.42 28.48
CA THR A 994 -8.29 -21.63 27.67
C THR A 994 -9.34 -21.65 26.56
N ASP A 995 -8.90 -21.94 25.35
CA ASP A 995 -9.76 -22.24 24.21
C ASP A 995 -10.16 -23.72 24.23
N ASP A 996 -9.25 -24.62 24.63
CA ASP A 996 -9.54 -26.03 24.81
C ASP A 996 -10.21 -26.28 26.17
N LYS A 997 -11.46 -26.79 26.10
CA LYS A 997 -12.26 -27.21 27.26
C LYS A 997 -12.28 -28.74 27.41
N ILE A 998 -11.60 -29.47 26.52
CA ILE A 998 -11.50 -30.93 26.57
C ILE A 998 -10.35 -31.31 27.51
N ARG A 999 -10.63 -32.24 28.42
CA ARG A 999 -9.65 -32.75 29.38
C ARG A 999 -9.55 -34.27 29.29
N VAL A 1000 -8.48 -34.76 28.65
CA VAL A 1000 -8.08 -36.17 28.58
C VAL A 1000 -7.56 -36.69 29.93
N ARG A 1001 -8.38 -37.47 30.66
CA ARG A 1001 -8.10 -37.88 32.05
C ARG A 1001 -6.97 -38.88 32.22
N SER A 1002 -6.62 -39.63 31.18
CA SER A 1002 -5.62 -40.68 31.31
C SER A 1002 -4.84 -40.92 30.04
N PHE A 1003 -3.53 -41.06 30.18
CA PHE A 1003 -2.62 -41.42 29.09
C PHE A 1003 -1.93 -42.74 29.38
N SER A 1004 -1.67 -43.52 28.33
CA SER A 1004 -0.82 -44.72 28.39
C SER A 1004 0.67 -44.37 28.31
N GLU A 1005 1.00 -43.29 27.60
CA GLU A 1005 2.37 -42.82 27.42
C GLU A 1005 2.77 -41.86 28.55
N LYS A 1006 4.00 -42.04 29.05
CA LYS A 1006 4.54 -41.23 30.16
C LYS A 1006 4.77 -39.77 29.76
N THR A 1007 5.19 -39.52 28.51
CA THR A 1007 5.40 -38.16 27.98
C THR A 1007 4.13 -37.32 28.09
N ASN A 1008 3.00 -37.85 27.62
CA ASN A 1008 1.72 -37.14 27.65
C ASN A 1008 1.19 -36.95 29.09
N LEU A 1009 1.59 -37.81 30.02
CA LEU A 1009 1.29 -37.65 31.46
C LEU A 1009 2.08 -36.50 32.07
N ASP A 1010 3.36 -36.40 31.75
CA ASP A 1010 4.22 -35.31 32.22
C ASP A 1010 3.71 -33.96 31.70
N GLU A 1011 3.20 -33.91 30.45
CA GLU A 1011 2.64 -32.70 29.84
C GLU A 1011 1.27 -32.28 30.40
N ASN A 1012 0.52 -33.22 30.98
CA ASN A 1012 -0.83 -33.00 31.51
C ASN A 1012 -0.87 -33.32 33.01
N PRO A 1013 -0.57 -32.34 33.90
CA PRO A 1013 -0.49 -32.56 35.35
C PRO A 1013 -1.75 -33.10 36.01
N TRP A 1014 -2.89 -32.92 35.34
CA TRP A 1014 -4.22 -33.34 35.78
C TRP A 1014 -4.60 -34.73 35.25
N ALA A 1015 -3.77 -35.36 34.40
CA ALA A 1015 -3.99 -36.71 33.89
C ALA A 1015 -3.35 -37.79 34.80
N VAL A 1016 -3.95 -38.98 34.78
CA VAL A 1016 -3.55 -40.15 35.61
C VAL A 1016 -3.14 -41.32 34.70
N PRO A 1017 -2.16 -42.17 35.06
CA PRO A 1017 -1.80 -43.33 34.23
C PRO A 1017 -2.97 -44.31 34.10
N VAL A 1018 -3.14 -44.90 32.92
CA VAL A 1018 -4.16 -45.93 32.64
C VAL A 1018 -3.82 -47.23 33.39
N PRO A 1019 -4.80 -47.97 33.94
CA PRO A 1019 -6.25 -47.68 34.00
C PRO A 1019 -6.63 -46.81 35.22
N SER A 1020 -7.44 -45.77 34.97
CA SER A 1020 -8.01 -44.95 36.02
C SER A 1020 -9.33 -45.55 36.52
N TYR A 1021 -9.35 -46.05 37.75
CA TYR A 1021 -10.59 -46.45 38.42
C TYR A 1021 -11.13 -45.23 39.16
N SER A 1022 -12.27 -44.72 38.69
CA SER A 1022 -12.93 -43.51 39.16
C SER A 1022 -13.13 -43.49 40.68
N SER A 1023 -12.45 -42.58 41.40
CA SER A 1023 -12.86 -42.21 42.75
C SER A 1023 -13.75 -40.96 42.69
N GLU A 1024 -14.89 -40.99 43.36
CA GLU A 1024 -15.89 -39.90 43.38
C GLU A 1024 -15.30 -38.56 43.91
N LEU A 1025 -14.26 -38.67 44.74
CA LEU A 1025 -13.46 -37.54 45.26
C LEU A 1025 -12.67 -36.81 44.17
N MET A 1026 -12.22 -37.49 43.10
CA MET A 1026 -11.56 -36.82 41.97
C MET A 1026 -12.53 -35.94 41.18
N PHE A 1027 -13.81 -36.33 41.07
CA PHE A 1027 -14.79 -35.55 40.31
C PHE A 1027 -15.25 -34.28 41.05
N LEU A 1028 -15.33 -34.32 42.39
CA LEU A 1028 -15.76 -33.16 43.19
C LEU A 1028 -14.66 -32.10 43.39
N SER A 1029 -13.39 -32.50 43.43
CA SER A 1029 -12.27 -31.55 43.58
C SER A 1029 -11.94 -30.76 42.31
N GLU A 1030 -12.50 -31.14 41.17
CA GLU A 1030 -12.15 -30.64 39.84
C GLU A 1030 -13.28 -29.87 39.13
N GLU A 1031 -14.41 -29.55 39.80
CA GLU A 1031 -15.49 -28.78 39.15
C GLU A 1031 -14.91 -27.48 38.54
N PRO A 1032 -14.94 -27.35 37.20
CA PRO A 1032 -14.30 -26.22 36.51
C PRO A 1032 -14.95 -24.90 36.94
N GLN A 1033 -14.13 -23.90 37.22
CA GLN A 1033 -14.59 -22.52 37.32
C GLN A 1033 -14.75 -21.95 35.91
N ASP A 1034 -15.69 -22.50 35.15
CA ASP A 1034 -16.03 -21.99 33.82
C ASP A 1034 -16.77 -20.66 34.00
N ASP A 1035 -16.20 -19.58 33.45
CA ASP A 1035 -16.80 -18.26 33.48
C ASP A 1035 -17.54 -18.00 32.16
N LEU A 1036 -18.67 -17.33 32.25
CA LEU A 1036 -19.48 -16.96 31.09
C LEU A 1036 -19.01 -15.65 30.45
N ARG A 1037 -17.99 -14.98 31.01
CA ARG A 1037 -17.46 -13.73 30.46
C ARG A 1037 -16.65 -13.97 29.18
N LEU A 1038 -16.82 -13.06 28.23
CA LEU A 1038 -16.04 -12.96 26.99
C LEU A 1038 -15.65 -11.50 26.80
N SER A 1039 -14.37 -11.23 26.52
CA SER A 1039 -13.88 -9.90 26.14
C SER A 1039 -13.10 -9.97 24.84
N ILE A 1040 -13.16 -8.88 24.07
CA ILE A 1040 -12.20 -8.63 22.99
C ILE A 1040 -11.28 -7.55 23.49
N GLU A 1041 -9.99 -7.84 23.53
CA GLU A 1041 -9.01 -6.98 24.16
C GLU A 1041 -8.00 -6.50 23.12
N PHE A 1042 -7.80 -5.19 23.08
CA PHE A 1042 -6.79 -4.53 22.27
C PHE A 1042 -5.67 -4.10 23.19
N SER A 1043 -4.50 -4.69 23.00
CA SER A 1043 -3.29 -4.35 23.74
C SER A 1043 -2.12 -4.21 22.78
N LEU A 1044 -1.44 -3.08 22.83
CA LEU A 1044 -0.17 -2.90 22.14
C LEU A 1044 0.93 -3.75 22.77
N VAL A 1045 0.83 -3.95 24.08
CA VAL A 1045 1.81 -4.71 24.85
C VAL A 1045 1.71 -6.20 24.52
N ASP A 1046 0.54 -6.71 24.11
CA ASP A 1046 0.42 -8.09 23.60
C ASP A 1046 1.26 -8.30 22.33
N SER A 1047 1.24 -7.34 21.39
CA SER A 1047 2.09 -7.42 20.19
C SER A 1047 3.59 -7.38 20.53
N LEU A 1048 3.95 -6.62 21.57
CA LEU A 1048 5.31 -6.57 22.11
C LEU A 1048 5.69 -7.89 22.79
N ASP A 1049 4.82 -8.45 23.63
CA ASP A 1049 5.03 -9.70 24.35
C ASP A 1049 5.22 -10.87 23.38
N LYS A 1050 4.48 -10.90 22.27
CA LYS A 1050 4.65 -11.88 21.18
C LYS A 1050 6.05 -11.80 20.54
N ASP A 1051 6.59 -10.61 20.35
CA ASP A 1051 7.95 -10.43 19.83
C ASP A 1051 9.03 -10.73 20.89
N ILE A 1052 8.79 -10.37 22.16
CA ILE A 1052 9.65 -10.73 23.28
C ILE A 1052 9.76 -12.25 23.41
N VAL A 1053 8.66 -13.00 23.26
CA VAL A 1053 8.66 -14.46 23.36
C VAL A 1053 9.62 -15.12 22.37
N ASN A 1054 9.78 -14.55 21.17
CA ASN A 1054 10.71 -15.08 20.16
C ASN A 1054 12.17 -15.11 20.65
N MET A 1055 12.53 -14.35 21.70
CA MET A 1055 13.85 -14.38 22.35
C MET A 1055 14.14 -15.69 23.11
N PHE A 1056 13.11 -16.41 23.54
CA PHE A 1056 13.23 -17.57 24.39
C PHE A 1056 13.09 -18.87 23.61
N ALA A 1057 14.02 -19.81 23.80
CA ALA A 1057 13.85 -21.18 23.32
C ALA A 1057 12.91 -22.00 24.23
N SER A 1058 12.92 -21.71 25.53
CA SER A 1058 12.07 -22.31 26.55
C SER A 1058 11.80 -21.34 27.69
N TYR A 1059 10.76 -21.60 28.48
CA TYR A 1059 10.49 -20.84 29.70
C TYR A 1059 11.39 -21.21 30.88
N ASP A 1060 12.45 -22.00 30.70
CA ASP A 1060 13.37 -22.35 31.79
C ASP A 1060 14.08 -21.10 32.35
N VAL A 1061 14.46 -20.16 31.48
CA VAL A 1061 15.08 -18.88 31.90
C VAL A 1061 14.08 -18.03 32.69
N MET A 1062 12.82 -18.01 32.30
CA MET A 1062 11.74 -17.32 33.02
C MET A 1062 11.45 -17.98 34.37
N ASN A 1063 11.42 -19.31 34.40
CA ASN A 1063 11.29 -20.12 35.61
C ASN A 1063 12.44 -19.84 36.59
N ASP A 1064 13.66 -19.70 36.09
CA ASP A 1064 14.83 -19.28 36.86
C ASP A 1064 14.73 -17.84 37.36
N ALA A 1065 14.37 -16.90 36.49
CA ALA A 1065 14.28 -15.48 36.82
C ALA A 1065 13.19 -15.19 37.87
N LEU A 1066 12.12 -15.99 37.91
CA LEU A 1066 10.98 -15.82 38.83
C LEU A 1066 11.04 -16.72 40.06
N GLY A 1067 11.56 -17.94 39.91
CA GLY A 1067 11.37 -19.05 40.87
C GLY A 1067 12.59 -19.42 41.73
N ARG A 1068 13.69 -18.66 41.66
CA ARG A 1068 14.86 -18.92 42.52
C ARG A 1068 14.53 -18.68 44.01
N PRO A 1069 14.84 -19.62 44.92
CA PRO A 1069 14.58 -19.45 46.36
C PRO A 1069 15.25 -18.21 46.96
N GLU A 1070 16.44 -17.86 46.46
CA GLU A 1070 17.19 -16.65 46.84
C GLU A 1070 16.39 -15.37 46.64
N LEU A 1071 15.52 -15.36 45.62
CA LEU A 1071 14.72 -14.20 45.32
C LEU A 1071 13.61 -14.03 46.34
N MET A 1072 13.17 -15.02 47.13
CA MET A 1072 11.99 -14.91 48.01
C MET A 1072 11.94 -13.62 48.86
N PHE A 1073 13.09 -13.13 49.33
CA PHE A 1073 13.23 -11.91 50.13
C PHE A 1073 13.65 -10.66 49.37
N SER A 1074 14.06 -10.79 48.10
CA SER A 1074 14.42 -9.65 47.24
C SER A 1074 13.17 -8.81 46.92
N PRO A 1075 13.25 -7.47 46.94
CA PRO A 1075 12.14 -6.61 46.51
C PRO A 1075 11.84 -6.74 45.02
N ASP A 1076 12.86 -7.00 44.18
CA ASP A 1076 12.75 -6.98 42.72
C ASP A 1076 13.32 -8.27 42.08
N TYR A 1077 13.11 -8.40 40.76
CA TYR A 1077 13.60 -9.50 39.92
C TYR A 1077 14.76 -9.01 39.02
N PRO A 1078 16.03 -9.09 39.47
CA PRO A 1078 17.17 -8.51 38.75
C PRO A 1078 17.38 -9.14 37.37
N ASP A 1079 17.11 -10.44 37.26
CA ASP A 1079 17.26 -11.16 36.00
C ASP A 1079 16.26 -10.73 34.91
N LEU A 1080 15.07 -10.25 35.30
CA LEU A 1080 14.08 -9.73 34.36
C LEU A 1080 14.48 -8.35 33.83
N GLU A 1081 15.06 -7.49 34.68
CA GLU A 1081 15.58 -6.17 34.29
C GLU A 1081 16.70 -6.31 33.24
N ILE A 1082 17.63 -7.25 33.44
CA ILE A 1082 18.68 -7.52 32.44
C ILE A 1082 18.07 -7.98 31.10
N LEU A 1083 17.07 -8.86 31.13
CA LEU A 1083 16.40 -9.33 29.91
C LEU A 1083 15.63 -8.20 29.21
N GLN A 1084 15.02 -7.30 30.00
CA GLN A 1084 14.34 -6.10 29.52
C GLN A 1084 15.32 -5.20 28.76
N ASP A 1085 16.45 -4.85 29.38
CA ASP A 1085 17.49 -4.02 28.76
C ASP A 1085 18.02 -4.63 27.47
N VAL A 1086 18.31 -5.94 27.48
CA VAL A 1086 18.81 -6.67 26.30
C VAL A 1086 17.82 -6.59 25.14
N TYR A 1087 16.52 -6.73 25.41
CA TYR A 1087 15.48 -6.66 24.38
C TYR A 1087 15.27 -5.23 23.85
N PHE A 1088 15.11 -4.23 24.74
CA PHE A 1088 14.77 -2.87 24.33
C PHE A 1088 15.90 -2.15 23.57
N ASN A 1089 17.15 -2.57 23.74
CA ASN A 1089 18.29 -2.09 22.94
C ASN A 1089 18.15 -2.37 21.43
N ARG A 1090 17.18 -3.20 21.01
CA ARG A 1090 16.87 -3.49 19.60
C ARG A 1090 16.15 -2.35 18.86
N PHE A 1091 15.35 -1.55 19.55
CA PHE A 1091 14.49 -0.55 18.89
C PHE A 1091 15.30 0.67 18.42
N SER A 1092 15.13 1.06 17.15
CA SER A 1092 15.72 2.29 16.58
C SER A 1092 14.83 3.53 16.77
N ASP A 1093 13.52 3.34 16.74
CA ASP A 1093 12.51 4.40 16.70
C ASP A 1093 11.41 4.19 17.73
N LYS A 1094 10.67 5.26 18.05
CA LYS A 1094 9.54 5.22 18.98
C LYS A 1094 8.31 4.58 18.32
N MET A 1095 7.56 3.78 19.08
CA MET A 1095 6.29 3.20 18.62
C MET A 1095 5.22 4.29 18.43
N ASP A 1096 4.47 4.23 17.31
CA ASP A 1096 3.38 5.18 17.01
C ASP A 1096 2.04 4.70 17.59
N PHE A 1097 1.70 5.19 18.78
CA PHE A 1097 0.48 4.85 19.51
C PHE A 1097 -0.81 5.40 18.87
N ARG A 1098 -0.70 6.47 18.07
CA ARG A 1098 -1.88 7.20 17.60
C ARG A 1098 -2.68 6.37 16.62
N LYS A 1099 -2.01 5.75 15.65
CA LYS A 1099 -2.64 4.90 14.62
C LYS A 1099 -3.38 3.71 15.23
N PHE A 1100 -2.80 3.09 16.26
CA PHE A 1100 -3.45 1.99 16.97
C PHE A 1100 -4.73 2.44 17.70
N MET A 1101 -4.68 3.61 18.35
CA MET A 1101 -5.85 4.15 19.04
C MET A 1101 -6.97 4.53 18.06
N GLU A 1102 -6.62 5.08 16.90
CA GLU A 1102 -7.58 5.37 15.82
C GLU A 1102 -8.23 4.08 15.29
N PHE A 1103 -7.45 3.00 15.11
CA PHE A 1103 -7.97 1.69 14.74
C PHE A 1103 -8.92 1.09 15.81
N TYR A 1104 -8.53 1.15 17.09
CA TYR A 1104 -9.39 0.69 18.19
C TYR A 1104 -10.73 1.45 18.23
N ARG A 1105 -10.69 2.79 18.10
CA ARG A 1105 -11.92 3.61 18.08
C ARG A 1105 -12.85 3.22 16.94
N TRP A 1106 -12.28 2.99 15.75
CA TRP A 1106 -13.03 2.52 14.60
C TRP A 1106 -13.64 1.13 14.84
N PHE A 1107 -12.86 0.20 15.41
CA PHE A 1107 -13.30 -1.17 15.71
C PHE A 1107 -14.43 -1.19 16.73
N ASP A 1108 -14.27 -0.48 17.85
CA ASP A 1108 -15.28 -0.44 18.92
C ASP A 1108 -16.60 0.19 18.43
N GLY A 1109 -16.50 1.32 17.73
CA GLY A 1109 -17.67 2.02 17.19
C GLY A 1109 -18.42 1.25 16.09
N THR A 1110 -17.70 0.42 15.33
CA THR A 1110 -18.27 -0.32 14.20
C THR A 1110 -18.56 -1.76 14.58
N ILE A 1111 -17.55 -2.57 14.87
CA ILE A 1111 -17.64 -4.02 14.85
C ILE A 1111 -18.28 -4.63 16.10
N SER A 1112 -18.17 -3.95 17.25
CA SER A 1112 -18.65 -4.45 18.56
C SER A 1112 -20.13 -4.87 18.53
N THR A 1113 -20.99 -4.08 17.86
CA THR A 1113 -22.43 -4.35 17.74
C THR A 1113 -22.76 -5.57 16.87
N PHE A 1114 -21.90 -5.91 15.91
CA PHE A 1114 -22.07 -7.10 15.09
C PHE A 1114 -21.63 -8.35 15.84
N ILE A 1115 -20.53 -8.26 16.58
CA ILE A 1115 -20.01 -9.36 17.38
C ILE A 1115 -21.03 -9.81 18.43
N ASP A 1116 -21.75 -8.87 19.06
CA ASP A 1116 -22.83 -9.18 20.01
C ASP A 1116 -23.92 -10.08 19.38
N GLN A 1117 -24.19 -9.95 18.08
CA GLN A 1117 -25.15 -10.79 17.36
C GLN A 1117 -24.64 -12.20 17.07
N LEU A 1118 -23.32 -12.43 17.09
CA LEU A 1118 -22.68 -13.74 16.90
C LEU A 1118 -22.54 -14.54 18.20
N ILE A 1119 -22.57 -13.85 19.34
CA ILE A 1119 -22.34 -14.44 20.66
C ILE A 1119 -23.63 -15.13 21.19
N PRO A 1120 -23.52 -16.26 21.91
CA PRO A 1120 -24.69 -16.89 22.53
C PRO A 1120 -25.26 -16.04 23.66
N SER A 1121 -26.59 -16.02 23.81
CA SER A 1121 -27.28 -15.25 24.87
C SER A 1121 -26.85 -15.58 26.31
N LYS A 1122 -26.23 -16.74 26.55
CA LYS A 1122 -25.72 -17.14 27.88
C LYS A 1122 -24.42 -16.41 28.26
N THR A 1123 -23.65 -15.97 27.26
CA THR A 1123 -22.33 -15.37 27.44
C THR A 1123 -22.47 -13.91 27.85
N ARG A 1124 -21.68 -13.47 28.84
CA ARG A 1124 -21.61 -12.08 29.29
C ARG A 1124 -20.50 -11.36 28.52
N PHE A 1125 -20.86 -10.80 27.37
CA PHE A 1125 -19.92 -10.02 26.56
C PHE A 1125 -19.55 -8.71 27.27
N LYS A 1126 -18.24 -8.44 27.38
CA LYS A 1126 -17.67 -7.24 28.01
C LYS A 1126 -17.32 -6.14 27.01
N GLY A 1127 -17.67 -6.31 25.74
CA GLY A 1127 -17.30 -5.37 24.68
C GLY A 1127 -15.85 -5.53 24.19
N ALA A 1128 -15.48 -4.66 23.26
CA ALA A 1128 -14.10 -4.42 22.87
C ALA A 1128 -13.47 -3.46 23.88
N ASN A 1129 -12.40 -3.88 24.57
CA ASN A 1129 -11.73 -3.09 25.59
C ASN A 1129 -10.30 -2.78 25.15
N PHE A 1130 -9.89 -1.52 25.31
CA PHE A 1130 -8.49 -1.15 25.25
C PHE A 1130 -7.82 -1.49 26.58
N VAL A 1131 -6.89 -2.44 26.57
CA VAL A 1131 -6.22 -2.94 27.77
C VAL A 1131 -4.84 -2.31 27.85
N VAL A 1132 -4.58 -1.68 29.00
CA VAL A 1132 -3.24 -1.22 29.39
C VAL A 1132 -2.71 -2.25 30.39
N GLU A 1133 -1.62 -2.90 30.02
CA GLU A 1133 -0.97 -3.96 30.81
C GLU A 1133 0.55 -3.78 30.80
N SER A 1134 1.23 -4.37 31.78
CA SER A 1134 2.70 -4.46 31.78
C SER A 1134 3.15 -5.54 30.80
N HIS A 1135 4.34 -5.36 30.23
CA HIS A 1135 4.94 -6.37 29.36
C HIS A 1135 5.41 -7.58 30.16
N MET A 1136 5.61 -8.73 29.52
CA MET A 1136 5.94 -10.00 30.16
C MET A 1136 7.20 -9.93 31.05
N LEU A 1137 8.19 -9.10 30.65
CA LEU A 1137 9.44 -8.85 31.41
C LEU A 1137 9.30 -7.83 32.56
N GLU A 1138 8.17 -7.13 32.69
CA GLU A 1138 7.92 -6.15 33.75
C GLU A 1138 6.93 -6.76 34.73
N ARG A 1139 7.46 -7.26 35.85
CA ARG A 1139 6.64 -7.90 36.89
C ARG A 1139 6.97 -7.30 38.24
N HIS A 1140 5.96 -6.70 38.85
CA HIS A 1140 6.03 -6.20 40.21
C HIS A 1140 5.85 -7.34 41.20
N LYS A 1141 6.69 -7.34 42.23
CA LYS A 1141 6.69 -8.36 43.25
C LYS A 1141 5.98 -7.91 44.50
N ASN A 1142 5.26 -8.83 45.14
CA ASN A 1142 4.73 -8.58 46.46
C ASN A 1142 5.86 -8.68 47.50
N ILE A 1143 6.23 -7.55 48.09
CA ILE A 1143 7.33 -7.47 49.06
C ILE A 1143 6.92 -8.22 50.33
N TYR A 1144 7.71 -9.22 50.73
CA TYR A 1144 7.52 -9.88 52.02
C TYR A 1144 7.99 -8.94 53.14
N ARG A 1145 7.05 -8.21 53.75
CA ARG A 1145 7.34 -7.29 54.85
C ARG A 1145 7.57 -8.08 56.15
N HIS A 1146 8.83 -8.40 56.46
CA HIS A 1146 9.18 -9.06 57.73
C HIS A 1146 9.01 -8.14 58.95
N ASP A 1147 9.20 -6.83 58.79
CA ASP A 1147 9.25 -5.87 59.89
C ASP A 1147 7.89 -5.55 60.54
N GLY A 1148 6.78 -5.97 59.90
CA GLY A 1148 5.42 -5.57 60.30
C GLY A 1148 4.49 -6.70 60.73
N ASN A 1149 4.92 -7.97 60.72
CA ASN A 1149 4.05 -9.12 60.99
C ASN A 1149 3.52 -9.20 62.44
N TYR A 1150 3.83 -8.23 63.30
CA TYR A 1150 3.34 -8.11 64.68
C TYR A 1150 2.39 -6.93 64.93
N VAL A 1151 2.07 -6.09 63.94
CA VAL A 1151 1.12 -4.98 64.12
C VAL A 1151 0.04 -5.05 63.05
N GLY A 1152 -1.14 -5.52 63.45
CA GLY A 1152 -2.30 -5.68 62.59
C GLY A 1152 -2.89 -4.33 62.20
N MET A 1153 -2.59 -3.85 61.00
CA MET A 1153 -3.52 -3.02 60.24
C MET A 1153 -3.42 -3.35 58.75
N LYS A 1154 -4.54 -3.83 58.19
CA LYS A 1154 -4.75 -3.89 56.74
C LYS A 1154 -4.92 -2.47 56.23
N GLN A 1155 -4.05 -2.02 55.32
CA GLN A 1155 -4.32 -0.83 54.52
C GLN A 1155 -5.37 -1.17 53.47
N THR A 1156 -6.57 -0.63 53.62
CA THR A 1156 -7.58 -0.53 52.56
C THR A 1156 -7.26 0.68 51.71
N ILE A 1157 -7.00 0.46 50.42
CA ILE A 1157 -6.98 1.53 49.43
C ILE A 1157 -8.46 1.80 49.10
N ASP A 1158 -9.05 2.82 49.71
CA ASP A 1158 -10.36 3.35 49.34
C ASP A 1158 -10.16 4.32 48.16
N ASP A 1159 -9.94 3.76 46.98
CA ASP A 1159 -10.21 4.44 45.72
C ASP A 1159 -10.48 3.36 44.66
N SER A 1160 -11.61 3.46 43.96
CA SER A 1160 -12.04 2.48 42.97
C SER A 1160 -11.25 2.64 41.67
N LEU A 1161 -9.99 2.24 41.68
CA LEU A 1161 -9.23 1.97 40.47
C LEU A 1161 -9.69 0.62 39.90
N LEU A 1162 -10.15 0.61 38.64
CA LEU A 1162 -10.49 -0.61 37.89
C LEU A 1162 -9.20 -1.36 37.48
N LEU A 1163 -8.40 -1.78 38.46
CA LEU A 1163 -7.20 -2.59 38.25
C LEU A 1163 -7.58 -4.07 38.30
N GLN A 1164 -7.21 -4.83 37.27
CA GLN A 1164 -7.22 -6.29 37.35
C GLN A 1164 -5.92 -6.74 38.02
N GLN A 1165 -6.02 -7.26 39.26
CA GLN A 1165 -4.88 -7.90 39.91
C GLN A 1165 -4.89 -9.39 39.62
N ILE A 1166 -3.83 -9.89 39.00
CA ILE A 1166 -3.60 -11.33 38.79
C ILE A 1166 -2.54 -11.76 39.80
N VAL A 1167 -2.90 -12.72 40.65
CA VAL A 1167 -1.98 -13.29 41.66
C VAL A 1167 -1.81 -14.76 41.36
N GLY A 1168 -0.58 -15.15 40.99
CA GLY A 1168 -0.20 -16.54 40.77
C GLY A 1168 0.80 -17.01 41.81
N SER A 1169 0.75 -18.31 42.16
CA SER A 1169 1.81 -18.96 42.91
C SER A 1169 2.72 -19.71 41.95
N PHE A 1170 4.00 -19.36 41.92
CA PHE A 1170 4.98 -20.05 41.12
C PHE A 1170 5.71 -21.09 41.99
N ARG A 1171 5.81 -22.33 41.52
CA ARG A 1171 6.52 -23.41 42.23
C ARG A 1171 7.59 -23.98 41.32
N LYS A 1172 8.82 -23.91 41.79
CA LYS A 1172 9.96 -24.64 41.24
C LYS A 1172 10.29 -25.73 42.25
N TYR A 1173 10.40 -26.97 41.79
CA TYR A 1173 10.56 -28.24 42.55
C TYR A 1173 9.27 -28.88 43.07
#